data_AF-A0A9P7S412-F1
#
_entry.id   AF-A0A9P7S412-F1
#
_cell.length_a   1.000
_cell.length_b   1.000
_cell.length_c   1.000
_cell.angle_alpha   90.00
_cell.angle_beta   90.00
_cell.angle_gamma   90.00
#
_symmetry.space_group_name_H-M   'P 1'
#
loop_
_entity.id
_entity.type
_entity.pdbx_description
1 polymer ?
#
loop_
_entity_poly.entity_id
_entity_poly.type
_entity_poly.pdbx_seq_one_letter_code
_entity_poly.pdbx_strand_id
1 'polypeptide(L)'
;MATISKRRGFIGLVGDHIDALAATASKTSRLDAHILDAHSPFHITLFTKDELRSRNIPEISLLVNRSVDASRIFLAGVGASPRKGVYFGVVIWAEGQQLRKRLGFGPKHFHITLTTHNDHEIDKGIDSLISGQFPEEPSMEFLDHLAFTLHLFAQYEKSKLYAVRLVRNAPGSDRGFLRLADAAYSNGQYKLALLSYACAYDRSEGSQVYSYCIKRLIACSKHTEWGCIFQEAEMNQLEADIVPLLTVPWAENLRSHLSSNTPAPTLSLESRDRFYFPRSSPKLTFHKLPRFFRWMIPYHLAVMSTPRNEEDITLLAAIGIRHVLTLTEETPLPQTWFANNPTITNTFLPVRNYHPPSIEQMDIVMRLMQEESNLPLLVHCGGGKGRAGTVIACYIAAFGFNKPKPGHVQAHPEISAGEAIETIRKLRPGSIETSQQEDFVAKWCKTIWKRQSVYPPEVDLEPPPCPVEIEGQLDTKNADMFMLVGLPGAGKSWLSRSLLVRDPQSWIRISQDDSGSRASCETQIGYTPKSGQRVIVDRCNTSLADRKQWLSLASNWCKHPVCVLFDYDRRICEARAQRRVGHPTLTPGSRVRNAVEQMHKTFVRPMLGEGFKAVVVVKSFEAAKELVGRLVPPVNIYKFPRTEHIINLGAATEDDLISATNSMAILPKADEKTRIVITEKVDGANMGFSLSSSSQIVVQNRSHYVNSSTHEQFKKLGFWVDKHREALFRILNRDEDYPERYVLFGEWLYATHSIPYTDLPDLFMAFDMYDRSTDTFVDRPTLLGLLDGTGIRVVPVMYDGNATPSMEELKRMVQRRSNFWDGRVEGVYVKFERGGKVVGRGKVVRGDFIAGNEHWARGPLRRNGLDKHDEFR
;
A
#
# COMPACT_ATOMS: atom_id res chain seq x y z
N MET A 1 -21.41 -39.77 31.14
CA MET A 1 -19.98 -39.55 30.80
C MET A 1 -19.54 -40.55 29.74
N ALA A 2 -18.44 -40.30 29.00
CA ALA A 2 -17.95 -41.20 27.96
C ALA A 2 -16.50 -41.62 28.28
N THR A 3 -16.26 -42.92 28.48
CA THR A 3 -14.98 -43.44 29.01
C THR A 3 -14.39 -44.49 28.07
N ILE A 4 -13.07 -44.47 27.88
CA ILE A 4 -12.36 -45.51 27.14
C ILE A 4 -12.25 -46.77 28.01
N SER A 5 -12.74 -47.90 27.52
CA SER A 5 -12.74 -49.18 28.23
C SER A 5 -12.26 -50.32 27.34
N LYS A 6 -11.59 -51.30 27.95
CA LYS A 6 -11.21 -52.56 27.30
C LYS A 6 -12.31 -53.60 27.54
N ARG A 7 -12.98 -54.06 26.48
CA ARG A 7 -14.06 -55.05 26.56
C ARG A 7 -13.84 -56.16 25.54
N ARG A 8 -13.98 -57.43 25.96
CA ARG A 8 -13.95 -58.62 25.07
C ARG A 8 -12.81 -58.63 24.03
N GLY A 9 -11.67 -58.04 24.36
CA GLY A 9 -10.47 -57.97 23.51
C GLY A 9 -10.37 -56.77 22.57
N PHE A 10 -11.35 -55.88 22.50
CA PHE A 10 -11.27 -54.59 21.81
C PHE A 10 -11.15 -53.43 22.81
N ILE A 11 -10.80 -52.24 22.33
CA ILE A 11 -10.83 -51.01 23.11
C ILE A 11 -11.81 -50.04 22.47
N GLY A 12 -12.76 -49.55 23.26
CA GLY A 12 -13.83 -48.71 22.76
C GLY A 12 -14.34 -47.74 23.80
N LEU A 13 -15.15 -46.80 23.32
CA LEU A 13 -15.79 -45.76 24.11
C LEU A 13 -17.16 -46.24 24.56
N VAL A 14 -17.43 -46.14 25.86
CA VAL A 14 -18.66 -46.60 26.52
C VAL A 14 -19.16 -45.58 27.53
N GLY A 15 -20.43 -45.68 27.93
CA GLY A 15 -21.06 -44.87 28.97
C GLY A 15 -22.31 -44.14 28.46
N ASP A 16 -23.05 -43.51 29.37
CA ASP A 16 -24.43 -43.03 29.14
C ASP A 16 -24.58 -42.10 27.93
N HIS A 17 -23.52 -41.36 27.58
CA HIS A 17 -23.56 -40.49 26.40
C HIS A 17 -23.62 -41.28 25.09
N ILE A 18 -22.92 -42.42 25.01
CA ILE A 18 -22.96 -43.29 23.84
C ILE A 18 -24.32 -43.96 23.71
N ASP A 19 -24.90 -44.38 24.83
CA ASP A 19 -26.27 -44.88 24.87
C ASP A 19 -27.29 -43.81 24.46
N ALA A 20 -27.10 -42.55 24.87
CA ALA A 20 -27.94 -41.42 24.45
C ALA A 20 -27.83 -41.11 22.94
N LEU A 21 -26.64 -41.23 22.35
CA LEU A 21 -26.45 -41.10 20.90
C LEU A 21 -27.16 -42.24 20.15
N ALA A 22 -27.09 -43.47 20.65
CA ALA A 22 -27.80 -44.62 20.08
C ALA A 22 -29.34 -44.45 20.14
N ALA A 23 -29.85 -43.96 21.27
CA ALA A 23 -31.26 -43.64 21.44
C ALA A 23 -31.71 -42.52 20.50
N THR A 24 -30.89 -41.48 20.33
CA THR A 24 -31.14 -40.41 19.35
C THR A 24 -31.19 -40.97 17.93
N ALA A 25 -30.21 -41.77 17.53
CA ALA A 25 -30.16 -42.41 16.21
C ALA A 25 -31.43 -43.23 15.93
N SER A 26 -31.88 -44.01 16.91
CA SER A 26 -33.09 -44.83 16.80
C SER A 26 -34.33 -43.96 16.57
N LYS A 27 -34.47 -42.85 17.32
CA LYS A 27 -35.58 -41.89 17.17
C LYS A 27 -35.56 -41.17 15.83
N THR A 28 -34.39 -40.74 15.34
CA THR A 28 -34.28 -39.96 14.10
C THR A 28 -34.40 -40.82 12.83
N SER A 29 -34.16 -42.12 12.94
CA SER A 29 -34.18 -43.05 11.79
C SER A 29 -35.55 -43.20 11.12
N ARG A 30 -36.65 -42.98 11.87
CA ARG A 30 -38.04 -43.32 11.47
C ARG A 30 -38.21 -44.80 11.06
N LEU A 31 -37.31 -45.68 11.47
CA LEU A 31 -37.41 -47.12 11.30
C LEU A 31 -38.21 -47.73 12.46
N ASP A 32 -38.86 -48.87 12.21
CA ASP A 32 -39.59 -49.60 13.25
C ASP A 32 -38.60 -50.08 14.34
N ALA A 33 -39.00 -49.97 15.62
CA ALA A 33 -38.20 -50.38 16.76
C ALA A 33 -37.86 -51.88 16.72
N HIS A 34 -38.68 -52.69 16.06
CA HIS A 34 -38.41 -54.12 15.85
C HIS A 34 -37.24 -54.39 14.90
N ILE A 35 -36.82 -53.42 14.08
CA ILE A 35 -35.66 -53.52 13.18
C ILE A 35 -34.35 -53.18 13.92
N LEU A 36 -34.41 -52.27 14.89
CA LEU A 36 -33.26 -51.83 15.68
C LEU A 36 -33.20 -52.61 17.01
N ASP A 37 -32.82 -53.88 16.93
CA ASP A 37 -32.91 -54.87 18.02
C ASP A 37 -31.67 -54.91 18.95
N ALA A 38 -30.67 -54.03 18.78
CA ALA A 38 -29.54 -53.97 19.70
C ALA A 38 -29.90 -53.34 21.05
N HIS A 39 -29.27 -53.84 22.13
CA HIS A 39 -29.51 -53.38 23.50
C HIS A 39 -28.27 -52.75 24.14
N SER A 40 -28.51 -51.79 25.05
CA SER A 40 -27.49 -51.16 25.89
C SER A 40 -26.74 -52.22 26.74
N PRO A 41 -25.42 -52.07 27.01
CA PRO A 41 -24.58 -50.90 26.72
C PRO A 41 -24.06 -50.83 25.29
N PHE A 42 -24.29 -49.70 24.64
CA PHE A 42 -23.72 -49.36 23.34
C PHE A 42 -22.26 -48.94 23.47
N HIS A 43 -21.51 -49.06 22.37
CA HIS A 43 -20.10 -48.70 22.33
C HIS A 43 -19.65 -48.19 20.96
N ILE A 44 -18.59 -47.40 20.94
CA ILE A 44 -17.85 -47.03 19.73
C ILE A 44 -16.50 -47.74 19.77
N THR A 45 -16.20 -48.59 18.79
CA THR A 45 -14.92 -49.31 18.77
C THR A 45 -13.78 -48.42 18.30
N LEU A 46 -12.88 -48.04 19.20
CA LEU A 46 -11.68 -47.25 18.89
C LEU A 46 -10.58 -48.11 18.26
N PHE A 47 -10.28 -49.29 18.82
CA PHE A 47 -9.32 -50.27 18.31
C PHE A 47 -9.94 -51.66 18.28
N THR A 48 -9.86 -52.37 17.16
CA THR A 48 -10.39 -53.74 17.04
C THR A 48 -9.47 -54.75 17.71
N LYS A 49 -9.99 -55.96 17.95
CA LYS A 49 -9.21 -57.07 18.50
C LYS A 49 -8.01 -57.42 17.62
N ASP A 50 -8.18 -57.38 16.31
CA ASP A 50 -7.12 -57.75 15.35
C ASP A 50 -6.06 -56.65 15.20
N GLU A 51 -6.45 -55.38 15.29
CA GLU A 51 -5.53 -54.24 15.38
C GLU A 51 -4.64 -54.34 16.63
N LEU A 52 -5.22 -54.75 17.77
CA LEU A 52 -4.49 -54.89 19.03
C LEU A 52 -3.62 -56.16 19.10
N ARG A 53 -3.98 -57.23 18.36
CA ARG A 53 -3.16 -58.44 18.24
C ARG A 53 -1.93 -58.23 17.37
N SER A 54 -2.08 -57.46 16.31
CA SER A 54 -1.02 -57.22 15.32
C SER A 54 0.02 -56.19 15.79
N ARG A 55 -0.26 -55.43 16.86
CA ARG A 55 0.62 -54.37 17.36
C ARG A 55 0.63 -54.32 18.89
N ASN A 56 1.79 -54.53 19.50
CA ASN A 56 1.99 -54.29 20.93
C ASN A 56 2.41 -52.83 21.16
N ILE A 57 1.47 -51.98 21.60
CA ILE A 57 1.69 -50.54 21.82
C ILE A 57 1.43 -50.24 23.30
N PRO A 58 2.49 -50.06 24.12
CA PRO A 58 2.37 -49.88 25.56
C PRO A 58 1.48 -48.70 25.96
N GLU A 59 1.47 -47.60 25.19
CA GLU A 59 0.67 -46.40 25.51
C GLU A 59 -0.84 -46.66 25.51
N ILE A 60 -1.30 -47.74 24.87
CA ILE A 60 -2.72 -48.12 24.83
C ILE A 60 -3.24 -48.45 26.25
N SER A 61 -2.39 -49.05 27.09
CA SER A 61 -2.76 -49.38 28.48
C SER A 61 -3.09 -48.12 29.31
N LEU A 62 -2.40 -47.01 29.03
CA LEU A 62 -2.58 -45.70 29.68
C LEU A 62 -3.85 -44.97 29.24
N LEU A 63 -4.51 -45.43 28.16
CA LEU A 63 -5.76 -44.85 27.67
C LEU A 63 -6.99 -45.42 28.39
N VAL A 64 -6.88 -46.62 28.95
CA VAL A 64 -8.01 -47.29 29.61
C VAL A 64 -8.41 -46.51 30.86
N ASN A 65 -9.72 -46.35 31.08
CA ASN A 65 -10.34 -45.54 32.14
C ASN A 65 -10.18 -44.02 31.98
N ARG A 66 -9.66 -43.54 30.85
CA ARG A 66 -9.64 -42.11 30.56
C ARG A 66 -11.01 -41.61 30.11
N SER A 67 -11.49 -40.54 30.74
CA SER A 67 -12.70 -39.82 30.31
C SER A 67 -12.42 -39.04 29.02
N VAL A 68 -13.40 -39.03 28.11
CA VAL A 68 -13.38 -38.29 26.86
C VAL A 68 -14.49 -37.24 26.90
N ASP A 69 -14.19 -36.04 26.38
CA ASP A 69 -15.18 -34.99 26.20
C ASP A 69 -16.21 -35.44 25.15
N ALA A 70 -17.37 -35.82 25.64
CA ALA A 70 -18.43 -36.39 24.83
C ALA A 70 -19.11 -35.35 23.93
N SER A 71 -18.99 -34.04 24.26
CA SER A 71 -19.54 -32.95 23.45
C SER A 71 -18.93 -32.85 22.05
N ARG A 72 -17.82 -33.56 21.81
CA ARG A 72 -17.06 -33.58 20.56
C ARG A 72 -17.27 -34.85 19.72
N ILE A 73 -18.21 -35.70 20.15
CA ILE A 73 -18.62 -36.92 19.46
C ILE A 73 -19.97 -36.65 18.81
N PHE A 74 -20.02 -36.70 17.49
CA PHE A 74 -21.22 -36.33 16.75
C PHE A 74 -21.84 -37.51 16.01
N LEU A 75 -23.17 -37.58 16.02
CA LEU A 75 -23.94 -38.51 15.21
C LEU A 75 -24.29 -37.83 13.88
N ALA A 76 -23.83 -38.39 12.76
CA ALA A 76 -24.18 -37.91 11.42
C ALA A 76 -25.55 -38.41 10.93
N GLY A 77 -26.11 -39.43 11.58
CA GLY A 77 -27.40 -40.04 11.21
C GLY A 77 -27.31 -41.56 11.20
N VAL A 78 -28.38 -42.22 10.74
CA VAL A 78 -28.43 -43.69 10.61
C VAL A 78 -28.00 -44.14 9.23
N GLY A 79 -26.98 -44.99 9.21
CA GLY A 79 -26.54 -45.73 8.04
C GLY A 79 -27.16 -47.12 7.97
N ALA A 80 -27.27 -47.65 6.75
CA ALA A 80 -27.85 -48.96 6.49
C ALA A 80 -27.05 -49.73 5.45
N SER A 81 -27.02 -51.05 5.62
CA SER A 81 -26.68 -52.00 4.56
C SER A 81 -27.91 -52.87 4.28
N PRO A 82 -28.83 -52.43 3.40
CA PRO A 82 -30.12 -53.11 3.20
C PRO A 82 -29.98 -54.58 2.80
N ARG A 83 -28.95 -54.92 2.02
CA ARG A 83 -28.67 -56.31 1.58
C ARG A 83 -28.25 -57.23 2.72
N LYS A 84 -27.66 -56.69 3.79
CA LYS A 84 -27.16 -57.46 4.93
C LYS A 84 -28.00 -57.27 6.19
N GLY A 85 -29.04 -56.44 6.15
CA GLY A 85 -29.93 -56.18 7.28
C GLY A 85 -29.23 -55.49 8.48
N VAL A 86 -28.14 -54.75 8.24
CA VAL A 86 -27.35 -54.11 9.31
C VAL A 86 -27.62 -52.61 9.35
N TYR A 87 -27.96 -52.09 10.53
CA TYR A 87 -28.18 -50.66 10.78
C TYR A 87 -27.24 -50.15 11.88
N PHE A 88 -26.75 -48.92 11.72
CA PHE A 88 -25.79 -48.34 12.65
C PHE A 88 -25.85 -46.81 12.63
N GLY A 89 -25.57 -46.17 13.77
CA GLY A 89 -25.35 -44.73 13.83
C GLY A 89 -23.94 -44.40 13.32
N VAL A 90 -23.84 -43.53 12.31
CA VAL A 90 -22.56 -43.05 11.78
C VAL A 90 -22.00 -41.98 12.72
N VAL A 91 -20.80 -42.21 13.24
CA VAL A 91 -20.19 -41.32 14.24
C VAL A 91 -18.99 -40.57 13.66
N ILE A 92 -18.98 -39.26 13.86
CA ILE A 92 -17.89 -38.37 13.48
C ILE A 92 -17.17 -37.91 14.76
N TRP A 93 -15.90 -38.29 14.88
CA TRP A 93 -15.09 -38.02 16.07
C TRP A 93 -13.61 -37.82 15.68
N ALA A 94 -13.21 -36.55 15.49
CA ALA A 94 -11.87 -36.20 15.01
C ALA A 94 -10.76 -36.52 16.02
N GLU A 95 -10.97 -36.30 17.31
CA GLU A 95 -9.98 -36.63 18.34
C GLU A 95 -9.71 -38.14 18.41
N GLY A 96 -10.72 -38.96 18.16
CA GLY A 96 -10.56 -40.41 18.01
C GLY A 96 -9.64 -40.76 16.85
N GLN A 97 -9.81 -40.11 15.70
CA GLN A 97 -8.93 -40.30 14.55
C GLN A 97 -7.51 -39.80 14.83
N GLN A 98 -7.35 -38.64 15.49
CA GLN A 98 -6.05 -38.11 15.88
C GLN A 98 -5.33 -39.05 16.84
N LEU A 99 -6.05 -39.65 17.79
CA LEU A 99 -5.51 -40.64 18.71
C LEU A 99 -5.04 -41.90 17.97
N ARG A 100 -5.86 -42.42 17.04
CA ARG A 100 -5.47 -43.54 16.17
C ARG A 100 -4.19 -43.22 15.39
N LYS A 101 -4.14 -42.07 14.74
CA LYS A 101 -2.97 -41.61 13.97
C LYS A 101 -1.72 -41.49 14.83
N ARG A 102 -1.83 -40.93 16.05
CA ARG A 102 -0.71 -40.80 17.00
C ARG A 102 -0.11 -42.14 17.40
N LEU A 103 -0.95 -43.15 17.54
CA LEU A 103 -0.55 -44.53 17.84
C LEU A 103 -0.24 -45.35 16.58
N GLY A 104 -0.12 -44.69 15.41
CA GLY A 104 0.27 -45.32 14.15
C GLY A 104 -0.81 -46.15 13.46
N PHE A 105 -2.07 -46.13 13.93
CA PHE A 105 -3.18 -46.81 13.26
C PHE A 105 -3.76 -45.95 12.12
N GLY A 106 -4.26 -46.63 11.09
CA GLY A 106 -4.98 -45.98 9.98
C GLY A 106 -6.34 -45.40 10.41
N PRO A 107 -6.96 -44.54 9.58
CA PRO A 107 -8.29 -44.00 9.86
C PRO A 107 -9.35 -45.12 9.89
N LYS A 108 -10.42 -44.91 10.67
CA LYS A 108 -11.51 -45.89 10.81
C LYS A 108 -12.88 -45.21 10.96
N HIS A 109 -13.91 -45.74 10.32
CA HIS A 109 -15.28 -45.24 10.51
C HIS A 109 -15.79 -45.63 11.90
N PHE A 110 -16.03 -44.63 12.73
CA PHE A 110 -16.67 -44.82 14.04
C PHE A 110 -18.17 -44.97 13.84
N HIS A 111 -18.77 -45.89 14.59
CA HIS A 111 -20.18 -46.17 14.50
C HIS A 111 -20.69 -46.78 15.80
N ILE A 112 -22.00 -46.75 15.98
CA ILE A 112 -22.73 -47.46 17.01
C ILE A 112 -23.64 -48.47 16.30
N THR A 113 -23.42 -49.76 16.48
CA THR A 113 -24.28 -50.79 15.88
C THR A 113 -25.65 -50.77 16.56
N LEU A 114 -26.72 -50.71 15.75
CA LEU A 114 -28.11 -50.66 16.22
C LEU A 114 -28.88 -51.97 15.97
N THR A 115 -28.26 -52.92 15.29
CA THR A 115 -28.75 -54.30 15.09
C THR A 115 -27.92 -55.32 15.88
N THR A 116 -28.51 -56.47 16.23
CA THR A 116 -27.83 -57.59 16.91
C THR A 116 -26.67 -58.16 16.07
N HIS A 117 -26.83 -58.18 14.75
CA HIS A 117 -25.78 -58.55 13.82
C HIS A 117 -24.96 -57.33 13.38
N ASN A 118 -23.63 -57.45 13.46
CA ASN A 118 -22.68 -56.45 12.96
C ASN A 118 -21.82 -57.05 11.86
N ASP A 119 -21.58 -56.28 10.82
CA ASP A 119 -20.64 -56.63 9.75
C ASP A 119 -19.48 -55.62 9.75
N HIS A 120 -18.25 -56.10 9.76
CA HIS A 120 -17.05 -55.27 9.80
C HIS A 120 -16.53 -54.87 8.42
N GLU A 121 -17.08 -55.44 7.34
CA GLU A 121 -16.65 -55.22 5.95
C GLU A 121 -17.50 -54.18 5.20
N ILE A 122 -18.60 -53.73 5.80
CA ILE A 122 -19.46 -52.69 5.20
C ILE A 122 -18.88 -51.29 5.45
N ASP A 123 -19.06 -50.39 4.48
CA ASP A 123 -18.79 -48.97 4.69
C ASP A 123 -19.73 -48.42 5.77
N LYS A 124 -19.14 -47.68 6.70
CA LYS A 124 -19.84 -47.04 7.83
C LYS A 124 -19.58 -45.54 7.88
N GLY A 125 -19.11 -44.96 6.77
CA GLY A 125 -18.97 -43.53 6.58
C GLY A 125 -20.30 -42.86 6.24
N ILE A 126 -20.23 -41.56 5.96
CA ILE A 126 -21.41 -40.74 5.64
C ILE A 126 -22.13 -41.17 4.35
N ASP A 127 -21.47 -41.91 3.46
CA ASP A 127 -22.09 -42.41 2.22
C ASP A 127 -23.06 -43.58 2.47
N SER A 128 -22.98 -44.19 3.65
CA SER A 128 -23.89 -45.26 4.07
C SER A 128 -25.21 -44.75 4.67
N LEU A 129 -25.33 -43.43 4.87
CA LEU A 129 -26.52 -42.80 5.48
C LEU A 129 -27.78 -43.05 4.63
N ILE A 130 -28.89 -43.31 5.31
CA ILE A 130 -30.21 -43.36 4.67
C ILE A 130 -30.56 -41.95 4.16
N SER A 131 -31.27 -41.87 3.03
CA SER A 131 -31.70 -40.60 2.44
C SER A 131 -32.39 -39.70 3.48
N GLY A 132 -31.94 -38.46 3.59
CA GLY A 132 -32.47 -37.47 4.54
C GLY A 132 -31.98 -37.59 5.98
N GLN A 133 -31.06 -38.51 6.31
CA GLN A 133 -30.51 -38.64 7.67
C GLN A 133 -29.36 -37.67 7.99
N PHE A 134 -28.67 -37.16 6.97
CA PHE A 134 -27.61 -36.17 7.19
C PHE A 134 -28.20 -34.89 7.80
N PRO A 135 -27.54 -34.24 8.78
CA PRO A 135 -28.12 -33.07 9.45
C PRO A 135 -28.42 -31.94 8.45
N GLU A 136 -29.63 -31.41 8.50
CA GLU A 136 -30.05 -30.28 7.64
C GLU A 136 -29.19 -29.04 7.93
N GLU A 137 -29.02 -28.72 9.21
CA GLU A 137 -28.19 -27.62 9.74
C GLU A 137 -27.06 -28.16 10.62
N PRO A 138 -25.96 -28.68 10.03
CA PRO A 138 -24.85 -29.22 10.79
C PRO A 138 -24.11 -28.09 11.53
N SER A 139 -23.72 -28.34 12.78
CA SER A 139 -22.90 -27.41 13.56
C SER A 139 -21.51 -27.20 12.96
N MET A 140 -20.84 -26.11 13.34
CA MET A 140 -19.49 -25.81 12.87
C MET A 140 -18.49 -26.91 13.28
N GLU A 141 -18.60 -27.41 14.50
CA GLU A 141 -17.76 -28.46 15.07
C GLU A 141 -17.97 -29.79 14.35
N PHE A 142 -19.23 -30.11 14.00
CA PHE A 142 -19.52 -31.30 13.21
C PHE A 142 -18.84 -31.22 11.83
N LEU A 143 -18.99 -30.10 11.13
CA LEU A 143 -18.39 -29.91 9.81
C LEU A 143 -16.86 -29.96 9.86
N ASP A 144 -16.24 -29.36 10.88
CA ASP A 144 -14.78 -29.42 11.08
C ASP A 144 -14.31 -30.87 11.28
N HIS A 145 -14.98 -31.62 12.15
CA HIS A 145 -14.64 -33.00 12.42
C HIS A 145 -14.88 -33.91 11.21
N LEU A 146 -15.95 -33.64 10.46
CA LEU A 146 -16.29 -34.39 9.24
C LEU A 146 -15.24 -34.14 8.15
N ALA A 147 -14.93 -32.88 7.85
CA ALA A 147 -13.92 -32.52 6.85
C ALA A 147 -12.55 -33.12 7.22
N PHE A 148 -12.14 -33.00 8.49
CA PHE A 148 -10.91 -33.64 8.97
C PHE A 148 -10.92 -35.15 8.78
N THR A 149 -12.03 -35.82 9.12
CA THR A 149 -12.17 -37.27 8.97
C THR A 149 -12.05 -37.69 7.50
N LEU A 150 -12.80 -37.03 6.60
CA LEU A 150 -12.76 -37.30 5.17
C LEU A 150 -11.36 -37.10 4.57
N HIS A 151 -10.65 -36.06 5.02
CA HIS A 151 -9.26 -35.83 4.62
C HIS A 151 -8.34 -37.00 5.01
N LEU A 152 -8.48 -37.54 6.22
CA LEU A 152 -7.67 -38.71 6.64
C LEU A 152 -7.96 -39.96 5.81
N PHE A 153 -9.18 -40.11 5.31
CA PHE A 153 -9.57 -41.16 4.37
C PHE A 153 -9.16 -40.87 2.91
N ALA A 154 -8.37 -39.82 2.66
CA ALA A 154 -8.01 -39.35 1.33
C ALA A 154 -9.20 -38.99 0.42
N GLN A 155 -10.37 -38.69 1.01
CA GLN A 155 -11.57 -38.23 0.30
C GLN A 155 -11.55 -36.71 0.17
N TYR A 156 -10.51 -36.18 -0.48
CA TYR A 156 -10.20 -34.75 -0.47
C TYR A 156 -11.27 -33.88 -1.13
N GLU A 157 -11.91 -34.32 -2.21
CA GLU A 157 -13.01 -33.56 -2.84
C GLU A 157 -14.22 -33.41 -1.92
N LYS A 158 -14.61 -34.47 -1.19
CA LYS A 158 -15.67 -34.36 -0.18
C LYS A 158 -15.23 -33.51 1.01
N SER A 159 -13.99 -33.69 1.47
CA SER A 159 -13.41 -32.84 2.52
C SER A 159 -13.47 -31.36 2.13
N LYS A 160 -13.15 -31.02 0.87
CA LYS A 160 -13.22 -29.67 0.33
C LYS A 160 -14.64 -29.14 0.36
N LEU A 161 -15.61 -29.91 -0.14
CA LEU A 161 -17.04 -29.53 -0.15
C LEU A 161 -17.54 -29.15 1.25
N TYR A 162 -17.27 -29.98 2.25
CA TYR A 162 -17.70 -29.69 3.63
C TYR A 162 -16.88 -28.57 4.29
N ALA A 163 -15.61 -28.40 3.91
CA ALA A 163 -14.81 -27.26 4.35
C ALA A 163 -15.33 -25.93 3.80
N VAL A 164 -15.78 -25.88 2.54
CA VAL A 164 -16.43 -24.69 1.98
C VAL A 164 -17.73 -24.40 2.72
N ARG A 165 -18.55 -25.42 3.02
CA ARG A 165 -19.75 -25.24 3.85
C ARG A 165 -19.40 -24.67 5.24
N LEU A 166 -18.31 -25.13 5.85
CA LEU A 166 -17.82 -24.59 7.12
C LEU A 166 -17.37 -23.12 7.00
N VAL A 167 -16.63 -22.77 5.95
CA VAL A 167 -16.24 -21.37 5.68
C VAL A 167 -17.46 -20.46 5.52
N ARG A 168 -18.52 -20.94 4.85
CA ARG A 168 -19.77 -20.17 4.67
C ARG A 168 -20.50 -19.96 5.99
N ASN A 169 -20.58 -21.00 6.81
CA ASN A 169 -21.27 -20.93 8.10
C ASN A 169 -20.49 -20.08 9.13
N ALA A 170 -19.15 -20.05 9.02
CA ALA A 170 -18.26 -19.46 10.01
C ALA A 170 -17.08 -18.69 9.36
N PRO A 171 -17.34 -17.62 8.59
CA PRO A 171 -16.30 -16.93 7.82
C PRO A 171 -15.24 -16.23 8.70
N GLY A 172 -15.51 -16.04 9.99
CA GLY A 172 -14.55 -15.52 10.97
C GLY A 172 -13.64 -16.59 11.59
N SER A 173 -13.92 -17.89 11.41
CA SER A 173 -13.13 -18.97 11.98
C SER A 173 -11.98 -19.39 11.04
N ASP A 174 -10.81 -19.66 11.61
CA ASP A 174 -9.65 -20.23 10.91
C ASP A 174 -9.86 -21.68 10.46
N ARG A 175 -10.63 -22.48 11.21
CA ARG A 175 -10.79 -23.93 11.00
C ARG A 175 -11.31 -24.28 9.60
N GLY A 176 -12.33 -23.57 9.13
CA GLY A 176 -12.88 -23.78 7.79
C GLY A 176 -11.84 -23.61 6.70
N PHE A 177 -11.06 -22.53 6.78
CA PHE A 177 -9.98 -22.25 5.84
C PHE A 177 -8.83 -23.26 5.95
N LEU A 178 -8.47 -23.71 7.15
CA LEU A 178 -7.47 -24.76 7.33
C LEU A 178 -7.87 -26.08 6.66
N ARG A 179 -9.12 -26.52 6.86
CA ARG A 179 -9.64 -27.75 6.23
C ARG A 179 -9.69 -27.62 4.71
N LEU A 180 -10.14 -26.46 4.23
CA LEU A 180 -10.16 -26.16 2.81
C LEU A 180 -8.75 -26.20 2.21
N ALA A 181 -7.78 -25.59 2.89
CA ALA A 181 -6.40 -25.53 2.46
C ALA A 181 -5.73 -26.92 2.39
N ASP A 182 -5.90 -27.74 3.43
CA ASP A 182 -5.35 -29.11 3.48
C ASP A 182 -5.93 -30.01 2.39
N ALA A 183 -7.25 -29.93 2.16
CA ALA A 183 -7.93 -30.66 1.09
C ALA A 183 -7.48 -30.19 -0.30
N ALA A 184 -7.47 -28.88 -0.54
CA ALA A 184 -7.06 -28.28 -1.81
C ALA A 184 -5.60 -28.63 -2.15
N TYR A 185 -4.68 -28.57 -1.18
CA TYR A 185 -3.28 -28.94 -1.39
C TYR A 185 -3.15 -30.40 -1.83
N SER A 186 -3.89 -31.29 -1.18
CA SER A 186 -3.84 -32.74 -1.46
C SER A 186 -4.45 -33.09 -2.83
N ASN A 187 -5.34 -32.23 -3.35
CA ASN A 187 -5.88 -32.31 -4.72
C ASN A 187 -5.05 -31.57 -5.77
N GLY A 188 -3.88 -31.04 -5.43
CA GLY A 188 -3.04 -30.28 -6.36
C GLY A 188 -3.60 -28.89 -6.72
N GLN A 189 -4.63 -28.41 -6.01
CA GLN A 189 -5.20 -27.07 -6.17
C GLN A 189 -4.39 -26.06 -5.33
N TYR A 190 -3.11 -25.89 -5.67
CA TYR A 190 -2.14 -25.16 -4.84
C TYR A 190 -2.48 -23.68 -4.65
N LYS A 191 -3.14 -23.03 -5.62
CA LYS A 191 -3.56 -21.62 -5.50
C LYS A 191 -4.70 -21.48 -4.50
N LEU A 192 -5.72 -22.33 -4.58
CA LEU A 192 -6.79 -22.37 -3.57
C LEU A 192 -6.24 -22.67 -2.18
N ALA A 193 -5.30 -23.61 -2.07
CA ALA A 193 -4.63 -23.93 -0.83
C ALA A 193 -3.85 -22.73 -0.26
N LEU A 194 -3.04 -22.07 -1.09
CA LEU A 194 -2.25 -20.89 -0.72
C LEU A 194 -3.13 -19.76 -0.16
N LEU A 195 -4.21 -19.41 -0.87
CA LEU A 195 -5.14 -18.37 -0.41
C LEU A 195 -5.84 -18.78 0.89
N SER A 196 -6.24 -20.04 1.01
CA SER A 196 -6.93 -20.55 2.20
C SER A 196 -6.00 -20.59 3.42
N TYR A 197 -4.72 -20.98 3.28
CA TYR A 197 -3.76 -20.89 4.39
C TYR A 197 -3.49 -19.44 4.83
N ALA A 198 -3.48 -18.48 3.91
CA ALA A 198 -3.37 -17.06 4.26
C ALA A 198 -4.61 -16.59 5.05
N CYS A 199 -5.82 -16.94 4.59
CA CYS A 199 -7.05 -16.61 5.31
C CYS A 199 -7.13 -17.26 6.71
N ALA A 200 -6.65 -18.50 6.84
CA ALA A 200 -6.54 -19.18 8.12
C ALA A 200 -5.52 -18.50 9.05
N TYR A 201 -4.36 -18.11 8.52
CA TYR A 201 -3.35 -17.37 9.26
C TYR A 201 -3.96 -16.09 9.85
N ASP A 202 -4.60 -15.27 9.03
CA ASP A 202 -5.17 -13.97 9.44
C ASP A 202 -6.28 -14.07 10.49
N ARG A 203 -6.92 -15.24 10.61
CA ARG A 203 -8.04 -15.51 11.56
C ARG A 203 -7.63 -16.32 12.78
N SER A 204 -6.41 -16.81 12.82
CA SER A 204 -5.93 -17.62 13.94
C SER A 204 -5.34 -16.73 15.03
N GLU A 205 -5.44 -17.19 16.29
CA GLU A 205 -4.85 -16.53 17.46
C GLU A 205 -3.69 -17.35 18.07
N GLY A 206 -3.45 -18.56 17.56
CA GLY A 206 -2.51 -19.53 18.14
C GLY A 206 -1.19 -19.67 17.37
N SER A 207 -0.07 -19.64 18.09
CA SER A 207 1.29 -19.76 17.53
C SER A 207 1.54 -21.02 16.70
N GLN A 208 0.87 -22.13 17.05
CA GLN A 208 0.97 -23.39 16.32
C GLN A 208 0.33 -23.31 14.93
N VAL A 209 -0.84 -22.66 14.83
CA VAL A 209 -1.56 -22.49 13.55
C VAL A 209 -0.77 -21.57 12.64
N TYR A 210 -0.25 -20.45 13.17
CA TYR A 210 0.63 -19.56 12.40
C TYR A 210 1.81 -20.31 11.78
N SER A 211 2.55 -21.05 12.61
CA SER A 211 3.74 -21.81 12.17
C SER A 211 3.38 -22.86 11.12
N TYR A 212 2.22 -23.52 11.28
CA TYR A 212 1.71 -24.47 10.30
C TYR A 212 1.36 -23.79 8.97
N CYS A 213 0.58 -22.70 9.00
CA CYS A 213 0.19 -21.95 7.81
C CYS A 213 1.41 -21.44 7.04
N ILE A 214 2.41 -20.84 7.70
CA ILE A 214 3.65 -20.38 7.05
C ILE A 214 4.38 -21.53 6.35
N LYS A 215 4.58 -22.67 7.04
CA LYS A 215 5.21 -23.85 6.46
C LYS A 215 4.47 -24.34 5.21
N ARG A 216 3.15 -24.30 5.23
CA ARG A 216 2.30 -24.77 4.14
C ARG A 216 2.21 -23.77 2.99
N LEU A 217 2.21 -22.47 3.28
CA LEU A 217 2.33 -21.40 2.29
C LEU A 217 3.63 -21.54 1.47
N ILE A 218 4.77 -21.76 2.13
CA ILE A 218 6.06 -22.05 1.48
C ILE A 218 6.02 -23.36 0.67
N ALA A 219 5.24 -24.35 1.11
CA ALA A 219 5.05 -25.57 0.32
C ALA A 219 4.24 -25.31 -0.95
N CYS A 220 3.18 -24.48 -0.88
CA CYS A 220 2.39 -24.07 -2.05
C CYS A 220 3.20 -23.25 -3.05
N SER A 221 4.10 -22.37 -2.57
CA SER A 221 4.87 -21.47 -3.43
C SER A 221 5.84 -22.17 -4.38
N LYS A 222 6.09 -23.47 -4.17
CA LYS A 222 6.83 -24.32 -5.11
C LYS A 222 6.07 -24.59 -6.41
N HIS A 223 4.74 -24.41 -6.39
CA HIS A 223 3.83 -24.78 -7.47
C HIS A 223 3.01 -23.60 -8.03
N THR A 224 2.83 -22.54 -7.23
CA THR A 224 2.07 -21.36 -7.62
C THR A 224 2.72 -20.08 -7.10
N GLU A 225 2.34 -18.93 -7.66
CA GLU A 225 2.88 -17.62 -7.27
C GLU A 225 2.21 -17.08 -6.00
N TRP A 226 2.87 -16.17 -5.28
CA TRP A 226 2.35 -15.53 -4.08
C TRP A 226 1.16 -14.59 -4.35
N GLY A 227 0.25 -14.50 -3.39
CA GLY A 227 -0.88 -13.57 -3.41
C GLY A 227 -1.98 -13.90 -4.41
N CYS A 228 -2.85 -12.90 -4.63
CA CYS A 228 -4.07 -12.98 -5.44
C CYS A 228 -3.80 -12.80 -6.94
N ILE A 229 -2.82 -13.52 -7.49
CA ILE A 229 -2.57 -13.58 -8.93
C ILE A 229 -2.59 -15.02 -9.42
N PHE A 230 -3.19 -15.25 -10.58
CA PHE A 230 -3.60 -16.57 -11.03
C PHE A 230 -3.01 -16.90 -12.39
N GLN A 231 -2.47 -18.10 -12.53
CA GLN A 231 -2.30 -18.69 -13.86
C GLN A 231 -3.67 -19.06 -14.43
N GLU A 232 -3.75 -19.23 -15.75
CA GLU A 232 -5.01 -19.55 -16.44
C GLU A 232 -5.67 -20.83 -15.88
N ALA A 233 -4.87 -21.88 -15.62
CA ALA A 233 -5.34 -23.13 -15.03
C ALA A 233 -5.80 -22.99 -13.56
N GLU A 234 -5.45 -21.90 -12.88
CA GLU A 234 -5.79 -21.67 -11.47
C GLU A 234 -7.11 -20.92 -11.31
N MET A 235 -7.59 -20.22 -12.34
CA MET A 235 -8.79 -19.38 -12.27
C MET A 235 -10.07 -20.16 -11.94
N ASN A 236 -10.15 -21.41 -12.40
CA ASN A 236 -11.31 -22.29 -12.17
C ASN A 236 -11.27 -22.99 -10.80
N GLN A 237 -10.24 -22.76 -9.98
CA GLN A 237 -10.13 -23.38 -8.65
C GLN A 237 -10.98 -22.66 -7.60
N LEU A 238 -11.48 -21.46 -7.89
CA LEU A 238 -12.22 -20.65 -6.92
C LEU A 238 -13.72 -20.94 -6.97
N GLU A 239 -14.31 -21.20 -5.81
CA GLU A 239 -15.77 -21.32 -5.67
C GLU A 239 -16.39 -19.94 -5.47
N ALA A 240 -17.37 -19.59 -6.32
CA ALA A 240 -17.95 -18.25 -6.43
C ALA A 240 -18.38 -17.66 -5.07
N ASP A 241 -18.94 -18.49 -4.20
CA ASP A 241 -19.53 -18.08 -2.91
C ASP A 241 -18.48 -17.66 -1.87
N ILE A 242 -17.22 -18.07 -2.00
CA ILE A 242 -16.14 -17.77 -1.03
C ILE A 242 -15.01 -16.93 -1.63
N VAL A 243 -15.04 -16.67 -2.95
CA VAL A 243 -14.08 -15.78 -3.63
C VAL A 243 -13.86 -14.47 -2.89
N PRO A 244 -14.89 -13.71 -2.46
CA PRO A 244 -14.68 -12.42 -1.79
C PRO A 244 -13.89 -12.54 -0.48
N LEU A 245 -13.91 -13.71 0.16
CA LEU A 245 -13.16 -13.97 1.39
C LEU A 245 -11.70 -14.34 1.09
N LEU A 246 -11.44 -14.99 -0.05
CA LEU A 246 -10.11 -15.47 -0.44
C LEU A 246 -9.26 -14.43 -1.16
N THR A 247 -9.89 -13.45 -1.83
CA THR A 247 -9.19 -12.46 -2.66
C THR A 247 -8.90 -11.14 -1.94
N VAL A 248 -9.07 -11.09 -0.62
CA VAL A 248 -8.74 -9.91 0.20
C VAL A 248 -7.21 -9.74 0.26
N PRO A 249 -6.68 -8.50 0.28
CA PRO A 249 -5.27 -8.26 0.54
C PRO A 249 -4.81 -8.93 1.84
N TRP A 250 -3.68 -9.63 1.79
CA TRP A 250 -3.13 -10.31 2.96
C TRP A 250 -2.63 -9.30 4.00
N ALA A 251 -2.74 -9.66 5.27
CA ALA A 251 -2.34 -8.79 6.37
C ALA A 251 -0.83 -8.44 6.34
N GLU A 252 -0.48 -7.25 6.83
CA GLU A 252 0.89 -6.72 6.79
C GLU A 252 1.89 -7.60 7.55
N ASN A 253 1.49 -8.15 8.70
CA ASN A 253 2.31 -9.07 9.47
C ASN A 253 2.68 -10.33 8.67
N LEU A 254 1.73 -10.90 7.91
CA LEU A 254 1.97 -12.05 7.05
C LEU A 254 2.94 -11.69 5.91
N ARG A 255 2.69 -10.57 5.21
CA ARG A 255 3.55 -10.07 4.13
C ARG A 255 4.98 -9.80 4.62
N SER A 256 5.12 -9.16 5.77
CA SER A 256 6.41 -8.88 6.41
C SER A 256 7.15 -10.16 6.83
N HIS A 257 6.43 -11.15 7.37
CA HIS A 257 7.02 -12.44 7.72
C HIS A 257 7.52 -13.19 6.48
N LEU A 258 6.69 -13.29 5.43
CA LEU A 258 7.05 -13.97 4.19
C LEU A 258 8.23 -13.29 3.50
N SER A 259 8.21 -11.97 3.38
CA SER A 259 9.29 -11.23 2.73
C SER A 259 10.64 -11.37 3.46
N SER A 260 10.65 -11.70 4.75
CA SER A 260 11.89 -11.79 5.56
C SER A 260 12.39 -13.21 5.81
N ASN A 261 11.50 -14.22 5.80
CA ASN A 261 11.81 -15.58 6.23
C ASN A 261 11.57 -16.66 5.15
N THR A 262 11.13 -16.27 3.96
CA THR A 262 10.91 -17.25 2.87
C THR A 262 12.25 -17.69 2.29
N PRO A 263 12.46 -19.01 2.08
CA PRO A 263 13.65 -19.51 1.42
C PRO A 263 13.72 -19.06 -0.05
N ALA A 264 14.86 -19.30 -0.69
CA ALA A 264 15.01 -19.05 -2.12
C ALA A 264 13.85 -19.68 -2.92
N PRO A 265 13.24 -18.95 -3.87
CA PRO A 265 12.14 -19.46 -4.68
C PRO A 265 12.64 -20.62 -5.55
N THR A 266 11.75 -21.57 -5.85
CA THR A 266 12.05 -22.72 -6.71
C THR A 266 11.14 -22.84 -7.92
N LEU A 267 10.02 -22.11 -7.92
CA LEU A 267 9.05 -22.14 -9.01
C LEU A 267 9.67 -21.46 -10.25
N SER A 268 9.83 -22.24 -11.32
CA SER A 268 10.28 -21.79 -12.63
C SER A 268 9.10 -21.63 -13.56
N LEU A 269 8.98 -20.46 -14.19
CA LEU A 269 7.90 -20.15 -15.12
C LEU A 269 8.46 -19.49 -16.38
N GLU A 270 7.88 -19.82 -17.52
CA GLU A 270 8.28 -19.29 -18.82
C GLU A 270 7.70 -17.89 -19.04
N SER A 271 8.40 -17.07 -19.83
CA SER A 271 7.91 -15.72 -20.17
C SER A 271 6.56 -15.70 -20.94
N ARG A 272 6.14 -16.85 -21.48
CA ARG A 272 4.86 -17.01 -22.17
C ARG A 272 3.70 -17.20 -21.21
N ASP A 273 3.98 -17.64 -19.98
CA ASP A 273 2.97 -17.86 -18.96
C ASP A 273 2.39 -16.50 -18.54
N ARG A 274 1.09 -16.49 -18.25
CA ARG A 274 0.34 -15.28 -17.96
C ARG A 274 -0.27 -15.38 -16.59
N PHE A 275 -0.22 -14.25 -15.89
CA PHE A 275 -0.92 -14.06 -14.65
C PHE A 275 -2.12 -13.15 -14.85
N TYR A 276 -3.15 -13.40 -14.06
CA TYR A 276 -4.39 -12.66 -14.04
C TYR A 276 -4.71 -12.24 -12.61
N PHE A 277 -5.24 -11.02 -12.46
CA PHE A 277 -5.69 -10.48 -11.20
C PHE A 277 -7.23 -10.50 -11.13
N PRO A 278 -7.83 -11.01 -10.04
CA PRO A 278 -9.28 -11.05 -9.89
C PRO A 278 -9.83 -9.66 -9.59
N ARG A 279 -10.95 -9.29 -10.21
CA ARG A 279 -11.78 -8.14 -9.80
C ARG A 279 -13.19 -8.60 -9.49
N SER A 280 -13.70 -8.15 -8.35
CA SER A 280 -15.07 -8.42 -7.91
C SER A 280 -15.95 -7.20 -8.17
N SER A 281 -16.74 -7.20 -9.24
CA SER A 281 -17.93 -6.33 -9.42
C SER A 281 -18.67 -6.61 -10.74
N PRO A 282 -20.00 -6.88 -10.77
CA PRO A 282 -20.82 -7.75 -9.91
C PRO A 282 -20.58 -9.25 -10.15
N LYS A 283 -19.71 -9.62 -11.09
CA LYS A 283 -19.20 -10.99 -11.30
C LYS A 283 -17.68 -10.98 -11.14
N LEU A 284 -17.10 -12.13 -10.77
CA LEU A 284 -15.65 -12.29 -10.74
C LEU A 284 -15.11 -12.25 -12.17
N THR A 285 -14.30 -11.23 -12.48
CA THR A 285 -13.56 -11.12 -13.73
C THR A 285 -12.06 -11.22 -13.48
N PHE A 286 -11.30 -11.61 -14.50
CA PHE A 286 -9.86 -11.75 -14.43
C PHE A 286 -9.19 -10.81 -15.42
N HIS A 287 -8.33 -9.92 -14.90
CA HIS A 287 -7.61 -8.93 -15.70
C HIS A 287 -6.18 -9.42 -15.93
N LYS A 288 -5.77 -9.45 -17.20
CA LYS A 288 -4.48 -9.98 -17.61
C LYS A 288 -3.35 -9.03 -17.24
N LEU A 289 -2.40 -9.48 -16.43
CA LEU A 289 -1.18 -8.74 -16.13
C LEU A 289 -0.21 -8.74 -17.33
N PRO A 290 0.72 -7.77 -17.38
CA PRO A 290 1.83 -7.86 -18.31
C PRO A 290 2.66 -9.12 -18.05
N ARG A 291 3.39 -9.51 -19.07
CA ARG A 291 4.05 -10.82 -19.14
C ARG A 291 5.12 -10.97 -18.07
N PHE A 292 5.37 -12.22 -17.73
CA PHE A 292 6.55 -12.63 -16.98
C PHE A 292 6.70 -11.94 -15.62
N PHE A 293 5.57 -11.60 -14.98
CA PHE A 293 5.55 -11.18 -13.59
C PHE A 293 6.06 -12.31 -12.68
N ARG A 294 6.99 -11.99 -11.78
CA ARG A 294 7.42 -12.88 -10.69
C ARG A 294 7.77 -12.09 -9.45
N TRP A 295 7.44 -12.65 -8.29
CA TRP A 295 8.09 -12.28 -7.04
C TRP A 295 9.46 -12.94 -6.96
N MET A 296 10.52 -12.14 -6.84
CA MET A 296 11.86 -12.65 -6.52
C MET A 296 12.04 -12.81 -5.02
N ILE A 297 11.50 -11.85 -4.26
CA ILE A 297 11.29 -11.92 -2.82
C ILE A 297 9.83 -11.52 -2.59
N PRO A 298 8.98 -12.39 -2.00
CA PRO A 298 7.55 -12.14 -1.89
C PRO A 298 7.28 -10.84 -1.15
N TYR A 299 6.42 -9.98 -1.68
CA TYR A 299 6.07 -8.68 -1.08
C TYR A 299 7.30 -7.78 -0.79
N HIS A 300 8.36 -7.89 -1.58
CA HIS A 300 9.55 -7.04 -1.44
C HIS A 300 10.14 -6.64 -2.79
N LEU A 301 10.40 -7.61 -3.66
CA LEU A 301 11.01 -7.38 -4.97
C LEU A 301 10.33 -8.22 -6.05
N ALA A 302 9.79 -7.55 -7.06
CA ALA A 302 9.15 -8.17 -8.21
C ALA A 302 9.82 -7.76 -9.53
N VAL A 303 9.61 -8.57 -10.57
CA VAL A 303 10.12 -8.30 -11.92
C VAL A 303 9.11 -8.73 -12.98
N MET A 304 8.98 -7.93 -14.05
CA MET A 304 8.03 -8.20 -15.15
C MET A 304 8.42 -7.52 -16.47
N SER A 305 7.65 -7.78 -17.53
CA SER A 305 7.70 -6.99 -18.77
C SER A 305 6.97 -5.65 -18.63
N THR A 306 7.20 -4.73 -19.57
CA THR A 306 6.60 -3.38 -19.59
C THR A 306 5.07 -3.35 -19.38
N PRO A 307 4.58 -2.55 -18.41
CA PRO A 307 3.17 -2.15 -18.31
C PRO A 307 2.67 -1.47 -19.58
N ARG A 308 1.41 -1.68 -19.95
CA ARG A 308 0.86 -1.29 -21.26
C ARG A 308 -0.09 -0.10 -21.18
N ASN A 309 -0.68 0.15 -20.01
CA ASN A 309 -1.66 1.20 -19.77
C ASN A 309 -1.74 1.55 -18.28
N GLU A 310 -2.50 2.60 -17.95
CA GLU A 310 -2.76 3.04 -16.57
C GLU A 310 -3.42 1.94 -15.73
N GLU A 311 -4.28 1.13 -16.32
CA GLU A 311 -4.94 0.01 -15.65
C GLU A 311 -3.94 -1.03 -15.13
N ASP A 312 -2.88 -1.34 -15.88
CA ASP A 312 -1.80 -2.21 -15.40
C ASP A 312 -1.15 -1.64 -14.13
N ILE A 313 -0.97 -0.31 -14.04
CA ILE A 313 -0.42 0.37 -12.85
C ILE A 313 -1.37 0.25 -11.66
N THR A 314 -2.67 0.46 -11.87
CA THR A 314 -3.71 0.29 -10.84
C THR A 314 -3.73 -1.15 -10.30
N LEU A 315 -3.58 -2.15 -11.18
CA LEU A 315 -3.52 -3.56 -10.77
C LEU A 315 -2.24 -3.87 -9.98
N LEU A 316 -1.09 -3.31 -10.36
CA LEU A 316 0.15 -3.47 -9.60
C LEU A 316 0.04 -2.86 -8.20
N ALA A 317 -0.60 -1.69 -8.06
CA ALA A 317 -0.89 -1.09 -6.77
C ALA A 317 -1.80 -1.99 -5.92
N ALA A 318 -2.83 -2.61 -6.53
CA ALA A 318 -3.72 -3.56 -5.84
C ALA A 318 -3.01 -4.86 -5.41
N ILE A 319 -1.99 -5.29 -6.15
CA ILE A 319 -1.09 -6.40 -5.76
C ILE A 319 -0.17 -6.00 -4.59
N GLY A 320 -0.03 -4.71 -4.33
CA GLY A 320 0.76 -4.13 -3.25
C GLY A 320 2.10 -3.55 -3.68
N ILE A 321 2.38 -3.41 -4.99
CA ILE A 321 3.58 -2.72 -5.47
C ILE A 321 3.50 -1.23 -5.13
N ARG A 322 4.55 -0.69 -4.51
CA ARG A 322 4.64 0.74 -4.15
C ARG A 322 5.54 1.56 -5.08
N HIS A 323 6.44 0.91 -5.81
CA HIS A 323 7.34 1.60 -6.73
C HIS A 323 7.62 0.79 -8.00
N VAL A 324 7.61 1.45 -9.15
CA VAL A 324 7.94 0.87 -10.45
C VAL A 324 9.24 1.49 -10.97
N LEU A 325 10.26 0.66 -11.22
CA LEU A 325 11.51 1.05 -11.87
C LEU A 325 11.43 0.77 -13.38
N THR A 326 11.37 1.83 -14.18
CA THR A 326 11.30 1.78 -15.66
C THR A 326 12.70 1.86 -16.27
N LEU A 327 13.13 0.76 -16.91
CA LEU A 327 14.44 0.69 -17.58
C LEU A 327 14.40 0.92 -19.10
N THR A 328 13.21 1.06 -19.70
CA THR A 328 13.02 1.19 -21.16
C THR A 328 13.34 2.57 -21.69
N GLU A 329 14.58 2.83 -22.12
CA GLU A 329 14.99 4.12 -22.73
C GLU A 329 14.10 4.51 -23.92
N GLU A 330 13.75 3.53 -24.74
CA GLU A 330 12.98 3.72 -25.98
C GLU A 330 11.50 4.03 -25.75
N THR A 331 10.93 3.58 -24.63
CA THR A 331 9.49 3.71 -24.32
C THR A 331 9.31 3.94 -22.81
N PRO A 332 9.47 5.18 -22.34
CA PRO A 332 9.17 5.56 -20.96
C PRO A 332 7.66 5.41 -20.68
N LEU A 333 7.30 5.11 -19.42
CA LEU A 333 5.90 5.08 -19.02
C LEU A 333 5.36 6.52 -18.86
N PRO A 334 4.13 6.82 -19.31
CA PRO A 334 3.53 8.13 -19.09
C PRO A 334 3.38 8.46 -17.60
N GLN A 335 3.85 9.64 -17.17
CA GLN A 335 3.72 10.09 -15.78
C GLN A 335 2.25 10.19 -15.32
N THR A 336 1.34 10.45 -16.26
CA THR A 336 -0.11 10.53 -15.98
C THR A 336 -0.69 9.23 -15.42
N TRP A 337 -0.10 8.06 -15.72
CA TRP A 337 -0.57 6.78 -15.19
C TRP A 337 -0.35 6.64 -13.67
N PHE A 338 0.56 7.44 -13.10
CA PHE A 338 0.89 7.46 -11.68
C PHE A 338 0.20 8.62 -10.95
N ALA A 339 -0.23 9.67 -11.66
CA ALA A 339 -0.79 10.88 -11.07
C ALA A 339 -2.07 10.60 -10.25
N ASN A 340 -2.90 9.65 -10.69
CA ASN A 340 -4.16 9.29 -10.04
C ASN A 340 -4.01 8.16 -8.99
N ASN A 341 -2.81 7.61 -8.81
CA ASN A 341 -2.55 6.48 -7.92
C ASN A 341 -1.56 6.87 -6.80
N PRO A 342 -2.04 7.41 -5.66
CA PRO A 342 -1.17 7.97 -4.63
C PRO A 342 -0.28 6.94 -3.93
N THR A 343 -0.58 5.65 -4.08
CA THR A 343 0.11 4.54 -3.41
C THR A 343 1.26 3.93 -4.24
N ILE A 344 1.42 4.32 -5.50
CA ILE A 344 2.46 3.78 -6.39
C ILE A 344 3.21 4.90 -7.12
N THR A 345 4.54 4.85 -7.09
CA THR A 345 5.40 5.84 -7.72
C THR A 345 6.28 5.21 -8.82
N ASN A 346 6.95 6.06 -9.60
CA ASN A 346 7.79 5.61 -10.70
C ASN A 346 9.15 6.29 -10.70
N THR A 347 10.20 5.51 -10.94
CA THR A 347 11.52 6.01 -11.30
C THR A 347 11.87 5.58 -12.72
N PHE A 348 12.16 6.54 -13.59
CA PHE A 348 12.65 6.28 -14.94
C PHE A 348 14.18 6.32 -15.00
N LEU A 349 14.80 5.16 -15.19
CA LEU A 349 16.25 5.00 -15.29
C LEU A 349 16.62 4.34 -16.63
N PRO A 350 16.76 5.13 -17.72
CA PRO A 350 16.88 4.60 -19.08
C PRO A 350 18.12 3.75 -19.28
N VAL A 351 17.93 2.51 -19.73
CA VAL A 351 19.01 1.61 -20.18
C VAL A 351 18.74 1.23 -21.62
N ARG A 352 19.73 1.38 -22.50
CA ARG A 352 19.62 1.02 -23.93
C ARG A 352 19.20 -0.43 -24.11
N ASN A 353 18.37 -0.70 -25.12
CA ASN A 353 18.00 -2.08 -25.44
C ASN A 353 19.24 -2.96 -25.66
N TYR A 354 19.20 -4.21 -25.20
CA TYR A 354 20.31 -5.19 -25.21
C TYR A 354 21.61 -4.81 -24.45
N HIS A 355 21.64 -3.67 -23.76
CA HIS A 355 22.79 -3.26 -22.95
C HIS A 355 22.53 -3.48 -21.45
N PRO A 356 23.57 -3.59 -20.62
CA PRO A 356 23.44 -3.51 -19.17
C PRO A 356 23.26 -2.07 -18.68
N PRO A 357 22.80 -1.86 -17.43
CA PRO A 357 22.92 -0.56 -16.77
C PRO A 357 24.40 -0.18 -16.57
N SER A 358 24.68 1.09 -16.24
CA SER A 358 25.97 1.52 -15.71
C SER A 358 26.13 1.17 -14.22
N ILE A 359 27.34 1.31 -13.68
CA ILE A 359 27.58 1.12 -12.23
C ILE A 359 26.79 2.14 -11.43
N GLU A 360 26.76 3.39 -11.89
CA GLU A 360 26.05 4.49 -11.23
C GLU A 360 24.54 4.29 -11.29
N GLN A 361 24.03 3.75 -12.39
CA GLN A 361 22.63 3.32 -12.47
C GLN A 361 22.34 2.21 -11.46
N MET A 362 23.19 1.19 -11.36
CA MET A 362 23.00 0.11 -10.40
C MET A 362 23.08 0.60 -8.95
N ASP A 363 23.94 1.58 -8.64
CA ASP A 363 24.00 2.24 -7.33
C ASP A 363 22.68 2.93 -6.98
N ILE A 364 22.06 3.64 -7.93
CA ILE A 364 20.72 4.22 -7.75
C ILE A 364 19.69 3.13 -7.47
N VAL A 365 19.71 2.05 -8.25
CA VAL A 365 18.77 0.93 -8.08
C VAL A 365 18.90 0.30 -6.69
N MET A 366 20.12 0.09 -6.18
CA MET A 366 20.31 -0.45 -4.83
C MET A 366 19.76 0.47 -3.73
N ARG A 367 19.86 1.80 -3.91
CA ARG A 367 19.26 2.75 -2.96
C ARG A 367 17.73 2.74 -3.02
N LEU A 368 17.15 2.70 -4.22
CA LEU A 368 15.68 2.59 -4.39
C LEU A 368 15.14 1.33 -3.70
N MET A 369 15.88 0.22 -3.76
CA MET A 369 15.54 -1.05 -3.11
C MET A 369 15.81 -1.09 -1.60
N GLN A 370 16.49 -0.08 -1.05
CA GLN A 370 16.73 0.06 0.40
C GLN A 370 15.64 0.92 1.07
N GLU A 371 15.04 1.85 0.32
CA GLU A 371 14.05 2.78 0.84
C GLU A 371 12.70 2.10 1.10
N GLU A 372 12.26 2.06 2.37
CA GLU A 372 11.04 1.35 2.76
C GLU A 372 9.76 1.90 2.09
N SER A 373 9.74 3.19 1.77
CA SER A 373 8.65 3.86 1.05
C SER A 373 8.44 3.25 -0.35
N ASN A 374 9.49 2.73 -0.97
CA ASN A 374 9.47 2.18 -2.33
C ASN A 374 9.14 0.68 -2.38
N LEU A 375 9.30 -0.04 -1.26
CA LEU A 375 9.13 -1.49 -1.20
C LEU A 375 7.66 -1.86 -0.95
N PRO A 376 7.00 -2.79 -1.63
CA PRO A 376 7.55 -3.68 -2.63
C PRO A 376 7.85 -2.95 -3.95
N LEU A 377 9.08 -3.12 -4.44
CA LEU A 377 9.56 -2.49 -5.67
C LEU A 377 9.46 -3.48 -6.82
N LEU A 378 9.01 -2.99 -7.98
CA LEU A 378 8.92 -3.74 -9.21
C LEU A 378 9.91 -3.21 -10.26
N VAL A 379 10.74 -4.09 -10.81
CA VAL A 379 11.65 -3.77 -11.91
C VAL A 379 11.05 -4.24 -13.23
N HIS A 380 11.02 -3.37 -14.25
CA HIS A 380 10.63 -3.80 -15.59
C HIS A 380 11.58 -3.31 -16.69
N CYS A 381 11.56 -4.04 -17.80
CA CYS A 381 12.06 -3.59 -19.09
C CYS A 381 11.13 -4.11 -20.20
N GLY A 382 11.46 -3.93 -21.49
CA GLY A 382 10.59 -4.33 -22.60
C GLY A 382 10.04 -5.77 -22.47
N GLY A 383 10.93 -6.77 -22.43
CA GLY A 383 10.55 -8.18 -22.21
C GLY A 383 10.62 -8.67 -20.76
N GLY A 384 11.12 -7.87 -19.82
CA GLY A 384 11.42 -8.32 -18.46
C GLY A 384 12.56 -9.35 -18.35
N LYS A 385 13.46 -9.39 -19.35
CA LYS A 385 14.51 -10.42 -19.54
C LYS A 385 15.94 -9.87 -19.42
N GLY A 386 16.41 -9.08 -20.38
CA GLY A 386 17.79 -8.60 -20.43
C GLY A 386 18.10 -7.57 -19.35
N ARG A 387 17.67 -6.32 -19.54
CA ARG A 387 17.93 -5.21 -18.61
C ARG A 387 17.43 -5.50 -17.19
N ALA A 388 16.16 -5.89 -17.07
CA ALA A 388 15.55 -6.20 -15.79
C ALA A 388 16.20 -7.44 -15.13
N GLY A 389 16.47 -8.50 -15.90
CA GLY A 389 17.17 -9.69 -15.37
C GLY A 389 18.60 -9.39 -14.94
N THR A 390 19.29 -8.48 -15.61
CA THR A 390 20.63 -8.01 -15.21
C THR A 390 20.58 -7.31 -13.86
N VAL A 391 19.61 -6.41 -13.66
CA VAL A 391 19.38 -5.74 -12.36
C VAL A 391 19.09 -6.75 -11.25
N ILE A 392 18.19 -7.70 -11.50
CA ILE A 392 17.84 -8.74 -10.52
C ILE A 392 19.05 -9.64 -10.23
N ALA A 393 19.86 -10.02 -11.23
CA ALA A 393 21.07 -10.81 -11.00
C ALA A 393 22.11 -10.06 -10.17
N CYS A 394 22.28 -8.75 -10.39
CA CYS A 394 23.15 -7.92 -9.56
C CYS A 394 22.66 -7.83 -8.10
N TYR A 395 21.33 -7.80 -7.88
CA TYR A 395 20.74 -7.84 -6.54
C TYR A 395 20.96 -9.20 -5.87
N ILE A 396 20.67 -10.31 -6.57
CA ILE A 396 20.87 -11.66 -6.04
C ILE A 396 22.36 -11.91 -5.75
N ALA A 397 23.27 -11.45 -6.61
CA ALA A 397 24.70 -11.53 -6.32
C ALA A 397 25.06 -10.78 -5.03
N ALA A 398 24.47 -9.61 -4.78
CA ALA A 398 24.76 -8.80 -3.60
C ALA A 398 24.17 -9.37 -2.30
N PHE A 399 22.92 -9.86 -2.32
CA PHE A 399 22.14 -10.18 -1.11
C PHE A 399 21.54 -11.60 -1.09
N GLY A 400 21.72 -12.38 -2.14
CA GLY A 400 20.97 -13.61 -2.36
C GLY A 400 19.48 -13.33 -2.52
N PHE A 401 18.65 -14.12 -1.82
CA PHE A 401 17.19 -13.91 -1.72
C PHE A 401 16.79 -13.24 -0.40
N ASN A 402 17.73 -12.55 0.25
CA ASN A 402 17.48 -11.84 1.50
C ASN A 402 17.27 -10.34 1.26
N LYS A 403 16.64 -9.68 2.22
CA LYS A 403 16.57 -8.21 2.28
C LYS A 403 17.90 -7.62 2.76
N PRO A 404 18.22 -6.36 2.38
CA PRO A 404 19.29 -5.62 3.02
C PRO A 404 19.01 -5.51 4.53
N LYS A 405 19.98 -5.92 5.36
CA LYS A 405 19.83 -5.86 6.82
C LYS A 405 20.08 -4.42 7.31
N PRO A 406 19.16 -3.79 8.04
CA PRO A 406 19.36 -2.45 8.59
C PRO A 406 20.64 -2.39 9.45
N GLY A 407 21.47 -1.35 9.23
CA GLY A 407 22.72 -1.16 9.97
C GLY A 407 23.86 -2.12 9.60
N HIS A 408 23.66 -3.04 8.65
CA HIS A 408 24.72 -3.93 8.16
C HIS A 408 25.23 -3.48 6.80
N VAL A 409 26.55 -3.28 6.69
CA VAL A 409 27.20 -2.99 5.41
C VAL A 409 27.57 -4.30 4.74
N GLN A 410 26.85 -4.65 3.67
CA GLN A 410 27.20 -5.80 2.83
C GLN A 410 28.52 -5.49 2.09
N ALA A 411 29.65 -5.97 2.63
CA ALA A 411 30.98 -5.62 2.13
C ALA A 411 31.39 -6.40 0.87
N HIS A 412 30.78 -7.57 0.64
CA HIS A 412 31.06 -8.46 -0.48
C HIS A 412 29.76 -9.04 -1.05
N PRO A 413 29.75 -9.50 -2.31
CA PRO A 413 28.64 -10.29 -2.84
C PRO A 413 28.38 -11.53 -1.96
N GLU A 414 27.11 -11.90 -1.82
CA GLU A 414 26.68 -13.12 -1.10
C GLU A 414 26.96 -14.37 -1.93
N ILE A 415 26.77 -14.28 -3.26
CA ILE A 415 27.07 -15.33 -4.21
C ILE A 415 27.84 -14.78 -5.41
N SER A 416 28.51 -15.66 -6.16
CA SER A 416 29.27 -15.25 -7.33
C SER A 416 28.36 -14.76 -8.48
N ALA A 417 28.94 -13.98 -9.40
CA ALA A 417 28.22 -13.52 -10.59
C ALA A 417 27.67 -14.69 -11.44
N GLY A 418 28.45 -15.77 -11.59
CA GLY A 418 28.05 -16.96 -12.33
C GLY A 418 26.86 -17.67 -11.69
N GLU A 419 26.90 -17.88 -10.38
CA GLU A 419 25.80 -18.50 -9.62
C GLU A 419 24.54 -17.65 -9.68
N ALA A 420 24.65 -16.32 -9.58
CA ALA A 420 23.51 -15.41 -9.70
C ALA A 420 22.84 -15.49 -11.09
N ILE A 421 23.64 -15.53 -12.16
CA ILE A 421 23.17 -15.68 -13.54
C ILE A 421 22.49 -17.03 -13.74
N GLU A 422 23.10 -18.11 -13.26
CA GLU A 422 22.53 -19.47 -13.36
C GLU A 422 21.21 -19.56 -12.59
N THR A 423 21.17 -19.01 -11.38
CA THR A 423 19.98 -19.01 -10.52
C THR A 423 18.82 -18.26 -11.17
N ILE A 424 19.03 -17.04 -11.68
CA ILE A 424 17.95 -16.30 -12.33
C ILE A 424 17.48 -17.00 -13.61
N ARG A 425 18.37 -17.64 -14.37
CA ARG A 425 17.99 -18.40 -15.58
C ARG A 425 17.17 -19.63 -15.25
N LYS A 426 17.46 -20.32 -14.14
CA LYS A 426 16.65 -21.44 -13.63
C LYS A 426 15.24 -21.00 -13.24
N LEU A 427 15.10 -19.85 -12.56
CA LEU A 427 13.80 -19.35 -12.11
C LEU A 427 12.99 -18.64 -13.19
N ARG A 428 13.69 -17.98 -14.11
CA ARG A 428 13.16 -17.13 -15.16
C ARG A 428 13.92 -17.41 -16.46
N PRO A 429 13.57 -18.47 -17.19
CA PRO A 429 14.20 -18.84 -18.45
C PRO A 429 14.27 -17.67 -19.44
N GLY A 430 15.45 -17.50 -20.03
CA GLY A 430 15.75 -16.39 -20.95
C GLY A 430 16.10 -15.06 -20.28
N SER A 431 16.32 -15.01 -18.97
CA SER A 431 16.89 -13.83 -18.30
C SER A 431 18.36 -13.65 -18.68
N ILE A 432 18.77 -12.40 -18.87
CA ILE A 432 20.11 -11.98 -19.36
C ILE A 432 20.34 -12.46 -20.80
N GLU A 433 20.28 -11.52 -21.73
CA GLU A 433 20.16 -11.76 -23.18
C GLU A 433 21.49 -11.59 -23.94
N THR A 434 22.47 -10.90 -23.36
CA THR A 434 23.74 -10.59 -24.05
C THR A 434 24.96 -10.86 -23.17
N SER A 435 26.11 -11.13 -23.79
CA SER A 435 27.39 -11.29 -23.10
C SER A 435 27.78 -10.03 -22.33
N GLN A 436 27.50 -8.84 -22.88
CA GLN A 436 27.74 -7.56 -22.19
C GLN A 436 26.97 -7.46 -20.87
N GLN A 437 25.77 -8.04 -20.79
CA GLN A 437 25.00 -8.10 -19.56
C GLN A 437 25.60 -9.08 -18.55
N GLU A 438 26.09 -10.23 -18.99
CA GLU A 438 26.81 -11.18 -18.14
C GLU A 438 28.11 -10.57 -17.57
N ASP A 439 28.92 -9.97 -18.45
CA ASP A 439 30.16 -9.27 -18.09
C ASP A 439 29.90 -8.15 -17.08
N PHE A 440 28.76 -7.47 -17.20
CA PHE A 440 28.37 -6.43 -16.26
C PHE A 440 28.07 -6.97 -14.86
N VAL A 441 27.41 -8.12 -14.71
CA VAL A 441 27.17 -8.71 -13.38
C VAL A 441 28.50 -9.03 -12.69
N ALA A 442 29.47 -9.56 -13.45
CA ALA A 442 30.83 -9.79 -12.95
C ALA A 442 31.54 -8.48 -12.58
N LYS A 443 31.41 -7.44 -13.41
CA LYS A 443 31.96 -6.10 -13.14
C LYS A 443 31.35 -5.50 -11.87
N TRP A 444 30.04 -5.62 -11.68
CA TRP A 444 29.34 -5.15 -10.48
C TRP A 444 29.85 -5.84 -9.21
N CYS A 445 29.98 -7.17 -9.23
CA CYS A 445 30.56 -7.92 -8.11
C CYS A 445 31.99 -7.45 -7.78
N LYS A 446 32.82 -7.24 -8.81
CA LYS A 446 34.17 -6.67 -8.63
C LYS A 446 34.14 -5.26 -8.03
N THR A 447 33.17 -4.43 -8.41
CA THR A 447 32.99 -3.09 -7.83
C THR A 447 32.66 -3.18 -6.34
N ILE A 448 31.75 -4.05 -5.93
CA ILE A 448 31.41 -4.28 -4.51
C ILE A 448 32.67 -4.66 -3.73
N TRP A 449 33.43 -5.65 -4.21
CA TRP A 449 34.70 -6.06 -3.59
C TRP A 449 35.70 -4.92 -3.44
N LYS A 450 35.88 -4.12 -4.49
CA LYS A 450 36.83 -2.99 -4.48
C LYS A 450 36.47 -1.91 -3.47
N ARG A 451 35.18 -1.62 -3.31
CA ARG A 451 34.70 -0.58 -2.39
C ARG A 451 34.34 -1.12 -0.99
N GLN A 452 34.40 -2.44 -0.80
CA GLN A 452 33.98 -3.13 0.43
C GLN A 452 32.57 -2.74 0.88
N SER A 453 31.64 -2.55 -0.06
CA SER A 453 30.26 -2.13 0.20
C SER A 453 29.39 -2.37 -1.03
N VAL A 454 28.08 -2.56 -0.86
CA VAL A 454 27.08 -2.52 -1.94
C VAL A 454 26.69 -1.09 -2.31
N TYR A 455 26.99 -0.14 -1.44
CA TYR A 455 26.69 1.27 -1.67
C TYR A 455 27.98 2.03 -1.97
N PRO A 456 27.96 3.01 -2.89
CA PRO A 456 29.11 3.86 -3.10
C PRO A 456 29.40 4.67 -1.83
N PRO A 457 30.65 5.08 -1.59
CA PRO A 457 30.99 5.93 -0.46
C PRO A 457 30.10 7.17 -0.41
N GLU A 458 29.73 7.58 0.82
CA GLU A 458 29.09 8.88 0.99
C GLU A 458 30.11 9.96 0.64
N VAL A 459 29.76 10.76 -0.35
CA VAL A 459 30.41 12.04 -0.62
C VAL A 459 29.58 13.03 0.15
N ASP A 460 30.19 13.84 1.02
CA ASP A 460 29.53 15.00 1.62
C ASP A 460 29.06 15.89 0.47
N LEU A 461 27.78 15.74 0.14
CA LEU A 461 27.23 16.37 -1.03
C LEU A 461 26.97 17.85 -0.78
N GLU A 462 26.94 18.30 0.47
CA GLU A 462 26.59 19.66 0.84
C GLU A 462 27.73 20.33 1.63
N PRO A 463 28.31 21.42 1.12
CA PRO A 463 29.22 22.26 1.88
C PRO A 463 28.56 22.85 3.13
N PRO A 464 29.35 23.27 4.15
CA PRO A 464 28.81 23.94 5.33
C PRO A 464 27.96 25.16 4.96
N PRO A 465 26.87 25.44 5.71
CA PRO A 465 26.04 26.61 5.48
C PRO A 465 26.86 27.91 5.47
N CYS A 466 26.66 28.73 4.45
CA CYS A 466 27.29 30.03 4.31
C CYS A 466 26.29 31.04 3.74
N PRO A 467 26.42 32.34 4.04
CA PRO A 467 25.58 33.37 3.44
C PRO A 467 25.87 33.51 1.94
N VAL A 468 24.95 34.13 1.22
CA VAL A 468 25.16 34.52 -0.18
C VAL A 468 26.19 35.65 -0.29
N GLU A 469 27.18 35.49 -1.17
CA GLU A 469 28.16 36.55 -1.46
C GLU A 469 27.68 37.37 -2.67
N ILE A 470 27.86 38.69 -2.63
CA ILE A 470 27.42 39.60 -3.70
C ILE A 470 28.56 40.53 -4.06
N GLU A 471 29.01 40.44 -5.31
CA GLU A 471 29.91 41.40 -5.94
C GLU A 471 29.07 42.43 -6.73
N GLY A 472 29.32 43.73 -6.56
CA GLY A 472 28.54 44.80 -7.20
C GLY A 472 27.28 45.19 -6.42
N GLN A 473 26.22 45.63 -7.11
CA GLN A 473 24.98 46.10 -6.48
C GLN A 473 23.78 45.29 -6.96
N LEU A 474 23.26 44.40 -6.10
CA LEU A 474 22.06 43.62 -6.38
C LEU A 474 20.79 44.42 -6.02
N ASP A 475 20.15 45.00 -7.04
CA ASP A 475 18.81 45.58 -6.91
C ASP A 475 17.74 44.49 -7.17
N THR A 476 17.22 43.89 -6.10
CA THR A 476 16.24 42.81 -6.18
C THR A 476 14.87 43.24 -6.72
N LYS A 477 14.59 44.55 -6.83
CA LYS A 477 13.34 45.07 -7.40
C LYS A 477 13.46 45.27 -8.91
N ASN A 478 14.58 45.82 -9.37
CA ASN A 478 14.77 46.23 -10.76
C ASN A 478 15.54 45.22 -11.63
N ALA A 479 16.16 44.18 -11.04
CA ALA A 479 16.80 43.12 -11.81
C ALA A 479 15.79 42.42 -12.74
N ASP A 480 16.10 42.44 -14.04
CA ASP A 480 15.22 41.98 -15.13
C ASP A 480 15.69 40.67 -15.78
N MET A 481 16.98 40.34 -15.65
CA MET A 481 17.57 39.11 -16.17
C MET A 481 18.53 38.46 -15.17
N PHE A 482 18.39 37.15 -14.97
CA PHE A 482 19.23 36.33 -14.10
C PHE A 482 19.90 35.23 -14.93
N MET A 483 21.22 35.32 -15.09
CA MET A 483 22.00 34.32 -15.80
C MET A 483 22.64 33.36 -14.81
N LEU A 484 22.20 32.09 -14.81
CA LEU A 484 22.78 31.07 -13.95
C LEU A 484 24.10 30.56 -14.54
N VAL A 485 25.15 30.43 -13.73
CA VAL A 485 26.48 29.96 -14.13
C VAL A 485 26.92 28.88 -13.17
N GLY A 486 27.42 27.75 -13.67
CA GLY A 486 27.91 26.66 -12.83
C GLY A 486 27.87 25.29 -13.51
N LEU A 487 28.59 24.32 -12.96
CA LEU A 487 28.68 22.96 -13.52
C LEU A 487 27.35 22.19 -13.44
N PRO A 488 27.15 21.15 -14.28
CA PRO A 488 26.04 20.21 -14.09
C PRO A 488 26.05 19.63 -12.67
N GLY A 489 24.90 19.60 -11.99
CA GLY A 489 24.79 19.17 -10.60
C GLY A 489 25.04 20.25 -9.55
N ALA A 490 25.37 21.49 -9.93
CA ALA A 490 25.63 22.58 -8.98
C ALA A 490 24.37 23.16 -8.28
N GLY A 491 23.15 22.78 -8.69
CA GLY A 491 21.90 23.27 -8.08
C GLY A 491 21.17 24.38 -8.85
N LYS A 492 21.63 24.75 -10.04
CA LYS A 492 21.01 25.81 -10.88
C LYS A 492 19.51 25.59 -11.13
N SER A 493 19.14 24.38 -11.56
CA SER A 493 17.75 24.06 -11.87
C SER A 493 16.85 24.02 -10.63
N TRP A 494 17.42 23.75 -9.45
CA TRP A 494 16.67 23.86 -8.19
C TRP A 494 16.28 25.32 -7.97
N LEU A 495 17.25 26.26 -8.05
CA LEU A 495 16.97 27.68 -7.87
C LEU A 495 15.93 28.19 -8.88
N SER A 496 16.11 27.89 -10.17
CA SER A 496 15.17 28.35 -11.20
C SER A 496 13.76 27.80 -10.97
N ARG A 497 13.63 26.51 -10.61
CA ARG A 497 12.33 25.90 -10.30
C ARG A 497 11.70 26.49 -9.05
N SER A 498 12.46 26.65 -7.96
CA SER A 498 11.95 27.26 -6.73
C SER A 498 11.41 28.67 -6.99
N LEU A 499 12.06 29.47 -7.85
CA LEU A 499 11.55 30.80 -8.25
C LEU A 499 10.24 30.68 -9.06
N LEU A 500 10.22 29.80 -10.07
CA LEU A 500 9.05 29.63 -10.93
C LEU A 500 7.83 29.08 -10.19
N VAL A 501 8.02 28.10 -9.32
CA VAL A 501 6.91 27.46 -8.61
C VAL A 501 6.31 28.41 -7.56
N ARG A 502 7.12 29.29 -6.95
CA ARG A 502 6.66 30.27 -5.95
C ARG A 502 5.98 31.49 -6.57
N ASP A 503 6.41 31.92 -7.76
CA ASP A 503 5.81 33.06 -8.47
C ASP A 503 5.77 32.82 -10.00
N PRO A 504 4.86 31.95 -10.47
CA PRO A 504 4.83 31.53 -11.88
C PRO A 504 4.43 32.64 -12.86
N GLN A 505 3.87 33.75 -12.37
CA GLN A 505 3.44 34.87 -13.23
C GLN A 505 4.59 35.83 -13.53
N SER A 506 5.50 36.02 -12.57
CA SER A 506 6.61 36.97 -12.69
C SER A 506 7.88 36.38 -13.31
N TRP A 507 8.05 35.06 -13.33
CA TRP A 507 9.29 34.44 -13.81
C TRP A 507 9.12 33.71 -15.15
N ILE A 508 10.03 33.99 -16.09
CA ILE A 508 10.18 33.25 -17.35
C ILE A 508 11.50 32.47 -17.29
N ARG A 509 11.45 31.15 -17.47
CA ARG A 509 12.64 30.30 -17.56
C ARG A 509 12.98 30.00 -19.00
N ILE A 510 14.22 30.29 -19.39
CA ILE A 510 14.81 29.88 -20.66
C ILE A 510 15.85 28.80 -20.36
N SER A 511 15.56 27.57 -20.77
CA SER A 511 16.36 26.37 -20.48
C SER A 511 16.51 25.55 -21.76
N GLN A 512 17.75 25.18 -22.10
CA GLN A 512 17.99 24.29 -23.25
C GLN A 512 17.51 22.87 -22.98
N ASP A 513 17.49 22.45 -21.71
CA ASP A 513 16.97 21.14 -21.34
C ASP A 513 15.45 21.05 -21.55
N ASP A 514 14.75 22.20 -21.56
CA ASP A 514 13.31 22.27 -21.79
C ASP A 514 13.00 22.43 -23.29
N SER A 515 13.75 23.29 -23.99
CA SER A 515 13.50 23.62 -25.41
C SER A 515 14.15 22.66 -26.42
N GLY A 516 15.08 21.81 -25.97
CA GLY A 516 15.82 20.85 -26.80
C GLY A 516 16.87 21.46 -27.74
N SER A 517 16.95 22.79 -27.87
CA SER A 517 17.91 23.43 -28.79
C SER A 517 18.39 24.81 -28.32
N ARG A 518 19.66 25.12 -28.60
CA ARG A 518 20.23 26.45 -28.33
C ARG A 518 19.50 27.54 -29.12
N ALA A 519 19.20 27.29 -30.39
CA ALA A 519 18.51 28.24 -31.27
C ALA A 519 17.14 28.67 -30.73
N SER A 520 16.40 27.74 -30.09
CA SER A 520 15.14 28.07 -29.44
C SER A 520 15.34 29.01 -28.25
N CYS A 521 16.37 28.78 -27.42
CA CYS A 521 16.72 29.71 -26.33
C CYS A 521 17.14 31.08 -26.85
N GLU A 522 17.92 31.14 -27.93
CA GLU A 522 18.35 32.40 -28.58
C GLU A 522 17.16 33.18 -29.14
N THR A 523 16.17 32.48 -29.68
CA THR A 523 14.91 33.09 -30.11
C THR A 523 14.11 33.63 -28.92
N GLN A 524 13.96 32.82 -27.86
CA GLN A 524 13.19 33.19 -26.67
C GLN A 524 13.76 34.40 -25.94
N ILE A 525 15.08 34.47 -25.77
CA ILE A 525 15.73 35.58 -25.05
C ILE A 525 15.65 36.89 -25.83
N GLY A 526 15.49 36.84 -27.16
CA GLY A 526 15.34 38.03 -28.00
C GLY A 526 13.97 38.72 -27.85
N TYR A 527 12.97 38.02 -27.31
CA TYR A 527 11.66 38.59 -27.06
C TYR A 527 11.64 39.45 -25.79
N THR A 528 11.07 40.65 -25.89
CA THR A 528 10.85 41.53 -24.73
C THR A 528 9.83 40.91 -23.77
N PRO A 529 10.19 40.68 -22.50
CA PRO A 529 9.26 40.20 -21.47
C PRO A 529 8.09 41.17 -21.25
N LYS A 530 6.94 40.68 -20.78
CA LYS A 530 5.85 41.58 -20.39
C LYS A 530 6.27 42.40 -19.17
N SER A 531 5.64 43.56 -18.99
CA SER A 531 5.87 44.40 -17.81
C SER A 531 5.72 43.59 -16.51
N GLY A 532 6.71 43.70 -15.63
CA GLY A 532 6.78 42.96 -14.36
C GLY A 532 7.40 41.56 -14.45
N GLN A 533 7.67 41.03 -15.64
CA GLN A 533 8.30 39.71 -15.80
C GLN A 533 9.83 39.80 -15.79
N ARG A 534 10.45 38.79 -15.19
CA ARG A 534 11.90 38.61 -15.06
C ARG A 534 12.33 37.33 -15.77
N VAL A 535 13.49 37.34 -16.41
CA VAL A 535 13.98 36.22 -17.20
C VAL A 535 15.10 35.48 -16.49
N ILE A 536 15.02 34.16 -16.41
CA ILE A 536 16.10 33.28 -15.94
C ILE A 536 16.68 32.55 -17.14
N VAL A 537 17.99 32.68 -17.37
CA VAL A 537 18.73 31.84 -18.32
C VAL A 537 19.37 30.68 -17.55
N ASP A 538 18.66 29.55 -17.52
CA ASP A 538 19.08 28.34 -16.81
C ASP A 538 19.89 27.43 -17.73
N ARG A 539 21.20 27.69 -17.77
CA ARG A 539 22.21 26.93 -18.49
C ARG A 539 23.48 26.85 -17.64
N CYS A 540 24.48 26.10 -18.10
CA CYS A 540 25.77 26.06 -17.39
C CYS A 540 26.61 27.32 -17.59
N ASN A 541 26.49 27.99 -18.75
CA ASN A 541 27.10 29.29 -19.06
C ASN A 541 28.58 29.41 -18.65
N THR A 542 29.35 28.35 -18.91
CA THR A 542 30.72 28.17 -18.39
C THR A 542 31.74 29.08 -19.06
N SER A 543 31.56 29.42 -20.34
CA SER A 543 32.50 30.25 -21.10
C SER A 543 32.09 31.73 -21.14
N LEU A 544 33.08 32.63 -21.21
CA LEU A 544 32.86 34.08 -21.38
C LEU A 544 32.19 34.42 -22.71
N ALA A 545 32.56 33.71 -23.78
CA ALA A 545 31.97 33.92 -25.11
C ALA A 545 30.46 33.62 -25.13
N ASP A 546 30.03 32.55 -24.45
CA ASP A 546 28.62 32.22 -24.34
C ASP A 546 27.83 33.31 -23.60
N ARG A 547 28.34 33.75 -22.45
CA ARG A 547 27.67 34.78 -21.63
C ARG A 547 27.55 36.11 -22.38
N LYS A 548 28.60 36.51 -23.08
CA LYS A 548 28.60 37.71 -23.93
C LYS A 548 27.51 37.64 -25.01
N GLN A 549 27.32 36.47 -25.63
CA GLN A 549 26.27 36.30 -26.65
C GLN A 549 24.86 36.45 -26.04
N TRP A 550 24.59 35.84 -24.87
CA TRP A 550 23.30 35.98 -24.21
C TRP A 550 22.98 37.42 -23.80
N LEU A 551 23.96 38.14 -23.24
CA LEU A 551 23.81 39.56 -22.90
C LEU A 551 23.54 40.41 -24.14
N SER A 552 24.21 40.10 -25.25
CA SER A 552 23.98 40.79 -26.53
C SER A 552 22.59 40.55 -27.09
N LEU A 553 22.02 39.35 -26.94
CA LEU A 553 20.67 39.04 -27.42
C LEU A 553 19.57 39.71 -26.59
N ALA A 554 19.83 39.90 -25.30
CA ALA A 554 18.88 40.54 -24.37
C ALA A 554 19.00 42.07 -24.34
N SER A 555 19.97 42.68 -25.05
CA SER A 555 20.36 44.08 -24.87
C SER A 555 19.27 45.10 -25.24
N ASN A 556 18.25 44.69 -26.00
CA ASN A 556 17.10 45.51 -26.38
C ASN A 556 16.11 45.73 -25.22
N TRP A 557 16.07 44.85 -24.23
CA TRP A 557 15.13 44.95 -23.10
C TRP A 557 15.79 44.87 -21.72
N CYS A 558 16.93 44.18 -21.59
CA CYS A 558 17.63 43.99 -20.32
C CYS A 558 18.49 45.20 -19.96
N LYS A 559 18.25 45.77 -18.78
CA LYS A 559 18.95 46.93 -18.21
C LYS A 559 19.77 46.57 -16.97
N HIS A 560 19.34 45.57 -16.20
CA HIS A 560 19.96 45.19 -14.93
C HIS A 560 20.25 43.68 -14.87
N PRO A 561 21.15 43.16 -15.73
CA PRO A 561 21.50 41.76 -15.72
C PRO A 561 22.28 41.39 -14.45
N VAL A 562 21.88 40.27 -13.83
CA VAL A 562 22.52 39.67 -12.66
C VAL A 562 23.08 38.31 -13.04
N CYS A 563 24.33 38.04 -12.67
CA CYS A 563 24.91 36.71 -12.75
C CYS A 563 24.70 35.98 -11.42
N VAL A 564 24.26 34.71 -11.46
CA VAL A 564 24.22 33.84 -10.28
C VAL A 564 25.20 32.70 -10.50
N LEU A 565 26.35 32.80 -9.85
CA LEU A 565 27.44 31.83 -9.90
C LEU A 565 27.25 30.76 -8.82
N PHE A 566 27.09 29.50 -9.22
CA PHE A 566 27.14 28.34 -8.33
C PHE A 566 28.57 27.80 -8.27
N ASP A 567 29.28 28.16 -7.20
CA ASP A 567 30.71 27.90 -6.99
C ASP A 567 30.90 26.66 -6.10
N TYR A 568 30.52 25.50 -6.63
CA TYR A 568 30.65 24.20 -5.96
C TYR A 568 31.83 23.41 -6.54
N ASP A 569 32.48 22.61 -5.71
CA ASP A 569 33.54 21.70 -6.14
C ASP A 569 33.06 20.73 -7.24
N ARG A 570 33.94 20.45 -8.21
CA ARG A 570 33.65 19.58 -9.36
C ARG A 570 33.19 18.19 -8.91
N ARG A 571 33.80 17.61 -7.88
CA ARG A 571 33.46 16.26 -7.40
C ARG A 571 32.06 16.22 -6.81
N ILE A 572 31.67 17.27 -6.08
CA ILE A 572 30.30 17.42 -5.54
C ILE A 572 29.30 17.53 -6.69
N CYS A 573 29.57 18.40 -7.67
CA CYS A 573 28.73 18.58 -8.85
C CYS A 573 28.55 17.26 -9.63
N GLU A 574 29.65 16.54 -9.89
CA GLU A 574 29.61 15.23 -10.55
C GLU A 574 28.80 14.23 -9.73
N ALA A 575 29.05 14.10 -8.43
CA ALA A 575 28.34 13.17 -7.56
C ALA A 575 26.83 13.46 -7.53
N ARG A 576 26.41 14.73 -7.42
CA ARG A 576 25.01 15.15 -7.51
C ARG A 576 24.40 14.80 -8.87
N ALA A 577 25.11 15.10 -9.95
CA ALA A 577 24.64 14.80 -11.30
C ALA A 577 24.52 13.29 -11.57
N GLN A 578 25.41 12.46 -10.99
CA GLN A 578 25.32 11.00 -11.09
C GLN A 578 24.14 10.43 -10.33
N ARG A 579 23.72 11.05 -9.22
CA ARG A 579 22.57 10.60 -8.43
C ARG A 579 21.23 11.08 -8.99
N ARG A 580 21.23 12.06 -9.89
CA ARG A 580 20.02 12.66 -10.44
C ARG A 580 19.34 11.70 -11.41
N VAL A 581 18.13 11.28 -11.06
CA VAL A 581 17.26 10.52 -11.96
C VAL A 581 16.37 11.48 -12.76
N GLY A 582 16.02 11.12 -14.00
CA GLY A 582 15.08 11.89 -14.81
C GLY A 582 15.61 13.18 -15.47
N HIS A 583 16.92 13.38 -15.58
CA HIS A 583 17.44 14.48 -16.42
C HIS A 583 17.13 14.19 -17.91
N PRO A 584 16.57 15.14 -18.67
CA PRO A 584 16.20 14.90 -20.08
C PRO A 584 17.37 14.43 -20.95
N THR A 585 18.56 15.00 -20.72
CA THR A 585 19.74 14.82 -21.59
C THR A 585 20.94 14.09 -20.94
N LEU A 586 21.09 14.11 -19.61
CA LEU A 586 22.26 13.60 -18.89
C LEU A 586 21.90 12.40 -18.01
N THR A 587 22.02 11.20 -18.58
CA THR A 587 21.78 9.96 -17.84
C THR A 587 22.99 9.55 -16.98
N PRO A 588 22.77 9.02 -15.76
CA PRO A 588 23.86 8.54 -14.89
C PRO A 588 24.83 7.58 -15.58
N GLY A 589 26.13 7.81 -15.39
CA GLY A 589 27.22 7.04 -15.99
C GLY A 589 28.27 7.92 -16.68
N SER A 590 28.82 7.43 -17.79
CA SER A 590 29.90 8.11 -18.53
C SER A 590 29.48 9.45 -19.13
N ARG A 591 28.20 9.61 -19.53
CA ARG A 591 27.70 10.87 -20.10
C ARG A 591 27.82 12.02 -19.11
N VAL A 592 27.43 11.82 -17.85
CA VAL A 592 27.57 12.82 -16.78
C VAL A 592 29.05 13.17 -16.56
N ARG A 593 29.93 12.17 -16.41
CA ARG A 593 31.38 12.41 -16.22
C ARG A 593 31.97 13.26 -17.34
N ASN A 594 31.73 12.86 -18.58
CA ASN A 594 32.28 13.53 -19.75
C ASN A 594 31.75 14.97 -19.86
N ALA A 595 30.46 15.18 -19.59
CA ALA A 595 29.86 16.51 -19.63
C ALA A 595 30.42 17.44 -18.55
N VAL A 596 30.50 16.98 -17.28
CA VAL A 596 31.06 17.78 -16.18
C VAL A 596 32.52 18.10 -16.44
N GLU A 597 33.32 17.12 -16.89
CA GLU A 597 34.73 17.31 -17.21
C GLU A 597 34.95 18.31 -18.35
N GLN A 598 34.21 18.18 -19.44
CA GLN A 598 34.30 19.10 -20.58
C GLN A 598 33.91 20.52 -20.16
N MET A 599 32.82 20.68 -19.42
CA MET A 599 32.35 21.99 -18.97
C MET A 599 33.32 22.63 -17.98
N HIS A 600 33.90 21.85 -17.08
CA HIS A 600 34.93 22.31 -16.15
C HIS A 600 36.16 22.86 -16.87
N LYS A 601 36.64 22.18 -17.93
CA LYS A 601 37.77 22.67 -18.75
C LYS A 601 37.49 24.02 -19.41
N THR A 602 36.24 24.30 -19.77
CA THR A 602 35.83 25.57 -20.39
C THR A 602 35.42 26.65 -19.39
N PHE A 603 35.43 26.33 -18.09
CA PHE A 603 34.86 27.20 -17.06
C PHE A 603 35.73 28.42 -16.81
N VAL A 604 35.15 29.60 -17.00
CA VAL A 604 35.76 30.90 -16.68
C VAL A 604 34.84 31.60 -15.70
N ARG A 605 35.37 31.92 -14.51
CA ARG A 605 34.62 32.62 -13.44
C ARG A 605 34.05 33.94 -13.97
N PRO A 606 32.74 34.20 -13.79
CA PRO A 606 32.11 35.42 -14.26
C PRO A 606 32.59 36.65 -13.47
N MET A 607 32.63 37.81 -14.14
CA MET A 607 33.05 39.09 -13.53
C MET A 607 32.12 40.24 -13.92
N LEU A 608 32.07 41.31 -13.11
CA LEU A 608 31.29 42.52 -13.41
C LEU A 608 31.65 43.17 -14.76
N GLY A 609 32.91 43.05 -15.19
CA GLY A 609 33.40 43.57 -16.48
C GLY A 609 32.72 42.96 -17.71
N GLU A 610 31.96 41.88 -17.57
CA GLU A 610 31.18 41.29 -18.66
C GLU A 610 29.88 42.05 -18.97
N GLY A 611 29.47 42.99 -18.11
CA GLY A 611 28.24 43.78 -18.26
C GLY A 611 27.17 43.51 -17.20
N PHE A 612 27.44 42.62 -16.23
CA PHE A 612 26.56 42.37 -15.09
C PHE A 612 26.57 43.53 -14.09
N LYS A 613 25.42 43.82 -13.48
CA LYS A 613 25.30 44.79 -12.37
C LYS A 613 25.67 44.18 -11.02
N ALA A 614 25.46 42.88 -10.89
CA ALA A 614 25.87 42.09 -9.73
C ALA A 614 26.28 40.68 -10.16
N VAL A 615 27.24 40.11 -9.43
CA VAL A 615 27.56 38.68 -9.45
C VAL A 615 27.26 38.13 -8.06
N VAL A 616 26.25 37.27 -7.99
CA VAL A 616 25.81 36.60 -6.77
C VAL A 616 26.45 35.23 -6.70
N VAL A 617 27.23 34.93 -5.68
CA VAL A 617 27.95 33.67 -5.54
C VAL A 617 27.27 32.78 -4.50
N VAL A 618 26.91 31.58 -4.94
CA VAL A 618 26.22 30.54 -4.17
C VAL A 618 27.18 29.37 -3.96
N LYS A 619 27.59 29.14 -2.71
CA LYS A 619 28.54 28.07 -2.32
C LYS A 619 27.91 26.99 -1.42
N SER A 620 26.69 27.21 -0.96
CA SER A 620 25.93 26.26 -0.13
C SER A 620 24.44 26.35 -0.46
N PHE A 621 23.69 25.33 -0.06
CA PHE A 621 22.25 25.26 -0.24
C PHE A 621 21.53 26.35 0.57
N GLU A 622 22.09 26.72 1.72
CA GLU A 622 21.56 27.82 2.53
C GLU A 622 21.69 29.16 1.80
N ALA A 623 22.83 29.44 1.15
CA ALA A 623 22.98 30.61 0.28
C ALA A 623 21.96 30.61 -0.88
N ALA A 624 21.64 29.44 -1.43
CA ALA A 624 20.64 29.31 -2.49
C ALA A 624 19.22 29.65 -1.98
N LYS A 625 18.83 29.14 -0.79
CA LYS A 625 17.56 29.49 -0.13
C LYS A 625 17.47 30.97 0.22
N GLU A 626 18.55 31.52 0.76
CA GLU A 626 18.66 32.95 1.06
C GLU A 626 18.41 33.79 -0.19
N LEU A 627 18.99 33.40 -1.33
CA LEU A 627 18.77 34.06 -2.60
C LEU A 627 17.30 33.96 -3.07
N VAL A 628 16.66 32.79 -2.95
CA VAL A 628 15.22 32.65 -3.24
C VAL A 628 14.40 33.63 -2.39
N GLY A 629 14.67 33.70 -1.09
CA GLY A 629 13.97 34.60 -0.16
C GLY A 629 14.20 36.09 -0.45
N ARG A 630 15.34 36.45 -1.06
CA ARG A 630 15.62 37.83 -1.52
C ARG A 630 14.91 38.18 -2.83
N LEU A 631 14.63 37.18 -3.68
CA LEU A 631 14.11 37.38 -5.04
C LEU A 631 12.59 37.21 -5.15
N VAL A 632 11.98 36.44 -4.26
CA VAL A 632 10.54 36.17 -4.23
C VAL A 632 10.00 36.54 -2.85
N PRO A 633 8.83 37.19 -2.77
CA PRO A 633 8.20 37.48 -1.48
C PRO A 633 7.97 36.22 -0.65
N PRO A 634 7.95 36.33 0.69
CA PRO A 634 7.65 35.20 1.56
C PRO A 634 6.25 34.65 1.29
N VAL A 635 6.13 33.32 1.40
CA VAL A 635 4.84 32.64 1.28
C VAL A 635 3.97 33.04 2.45
N ASN A 636 2.84 33.69 2.14
CA ASN A 636 1.89 34.13 3.16
C ASN A 636 0.87 33.02 3.51
N ILE A 637 0.22 33.21 4.66
CA ILE A 637 -0.93 32.38 5.09
C ILE A 637 -1.96 32.34 3.97
N TYR A 638 -2.32 31.12 3.56
CA TYR A 638 -3.46 30.94 2.68
C TYR A 638 -4.71 30.83 3.55
N LYS A 639 -5.51 31.89 3.59
CA LYS A 639 -6.77 31.87 4.35
C LYS A 639 -7.70 30.89 3.67
N PHE A 640 -8.18 29.86 4.39
CA PHE A 640 -9.17 28.96 3.82
C PHE A 640 -10.34 29.79 3.29
N PRO A 641 -10.66 29.71 1.99
CA PRO A 641 -11.54 30.71 1.41
C PRO A 641 -12.95 30.55 1.98
N ARG A 642 -13.69 31.65 2.10
CA ARG A 642 -15.08 31.61 2.60
C ARG A 642 -15.90 30.68 1.69
N THR A 643 -16.70 29.81 2.29
CA THR A 643 -17.56 28.87 1.57
C THR A 643 -18.97 29.41 1.55
N GLU A 644 -19.58 29.52 0.37
CA GLU A 644 -20.92 30.08 0.18
C GLU A 644 -22.02 29.14 0.71
N HIS A 645 -23.11 29.73 1.21
CA HIS A 645 -24.31 28.95 1.56
C HIS A 645 -25.08 28.57 0.28
N ILE A 646 -25.25 27.27 0.04
CA ILE A 646 -26.08 26.75 -1.07
C ILE A 646 -27.56 27.02 -0.79
N ILE A 647 -27.96 26.91 0.48
CA ILE A 647 -29.31 27.17 0.99
C ILE A 647 -29.17 27.97 2.28
N ASN A 648 -29.74 29.18 2.33
CA ASN A 648 -29.82 29.93 3.58
C ASN A 648 -31.05 29.48 4.38
N LEU A 649 -30.84 28.72 5.45
CA LEU A 649 -31.89 28.27 6.37
C LEU A 649 -32.11 29.22 7.57
N GLY A 650 -31.49 30.41 7.56
CA GLY A 650 -31.57 31.39 8.65
C GLY A 650 -30.29 31.49 9.51
N ALA A 651 -29.25 30.70 9.19
CA ALA A 651 -27.99 30.64 9.94
C ALA A 651 -26.82 31.40 9.31
N ALA A 652 -27.09 32.22 8.27
CA ALA A 652 -26.07 33.08 7.68
C ALA A 652 -25.77 34.28 8.59
N THR A 653 -24.49 34.57 8.81
CA THR A 653 -24.02 35.74 9.56
C THR A 653 -23.71 36.92 8.62
N GLU A 654 -23.55 38.15 9.15
CA GLU A 654 -23.13 39.33 8.35
C GLU A 654 -21.77 39.11 7.63
N ASP A 655 -20.98 38.14 8.10
CA ASP A 655 -19.71 37.72 7.53
C ASP A 655 -19.82 36.64 6.43
N ASP A 656 -21.00 36.09 6.18
CA ASP A 656 -21.20 35.04 5.17
C ASP A 656 -21.49 35.61 3.78
N LEU A 657 -20.92 34.95 2.76
CA LEU A 657 -21.31 35.19 1.37
C LEU A 657 -22.64 34.48 1.12
N ILE A 658 -23.70 35.27 0.92
CA ILE A 658 -25.04 34.80 0.55
C ILE A 658 -25.17 34.95 -0.97
N SER A 659 -25.44 33.85 -1.67
CA SER A 659 -25.78 33.92 -3.09
C SER A 659 -27.04 34.78 -3.29
N ALA A 660 -26.98 35.77 -4.19
CA ALA A 660 -28.10 36.67 -4.50
C ALA A 660 -29.35 35.95 -5.04
N THR A 661 -29.23 34.67 -5.39
CA THR A 661 -30.33 33.76 -5.69
C THR A 661 -30.14 32.49 -4.85
N ASN A 662 -31.18 32.07 -4.10
CA ASN A 662 -31.28 30.72 -3.53
C ASN A 662 -31.30 29.68 -4.67
N SER A 663 -30.18 29.44 -5.35
CA SER A 663 -30.12 28.60 -6.53
C SER A 663 -28.79 27.86 -6.61
N MET A 664 -28.86 26.57 -6.96
CA MET A 664 -27.69 25.76 -7.32
C MET A 664 -27.05 26.19 -8.64
N ALA A 665 -27.39 27.36 -9.19
CA ALA A 665 -26.89 27.83 -10.49
C ALA A 665 -25.40 28.22 -10.47
N ILE A 666 -24.82 28.45 -9.29
CA ILE A 666 -23.39 28.78 -9.11
C ILE A 666 -22.52 27.51 -9.08
N LEU A 667 -23.13 26.34 -8.83
CA LEU A 667 -22.41 25.08 -8.77
C LEU A 667 -22.22 24.50 -10.18
N PRO A 668 -21.08 23.85 -10.48
CA PRO A 668 -20.87 23.20 -11.76
C PRO A 668 -22.02 22.23 -12.08
N LYS A 669 -22.53 22.24 -13.32
CA LYS A 669 -23.50 21.23 -13.75
C LYS A 669 -22.84 19.85 -13.61
N ALA A 670 -23.45 18.98 -12.81
CA ALA A 670 -22.97 17.61 -12.69
C ALA A 670 -23.09 16.90 -14.04
N ASP A 671 -21.96 16.40 -14.52
CA ASP A 671 -21.86 15.49 -15.67
C ASP A 671 -21.44 14.09 -15.17
N GLU A 672 -21.42 13.09 -16.04
CA GLU A 672 -21.03 11.71 -15.66
C GLU A 672 -19.61 11.64 -15.05
N LYS A 673 -18.78 12.67 -15.26
CA LYS A 673 -17.39 12.74 -14.79
C LYS A 673 -17.23 13.53 -13.49
N THR A 674 -18.31 14.09 -12.94
CA THR A 674 -18.30 14.90 -11.72
C THR A 674 -18.81 14.07 -10.55
N ARG A 675 -17.97 13.93 -9.53
CA ARG A 675 -18.31 13.26 -8.27
C ARG A 675 -18.69 14.31 -7.23
N ILE A 676 -19.77 14.07 -6.51
CA ILE A 676 -20.30 14.97 -5.49
C ILE A 676 -20.12 14.30 -4.14
N VAL A 677 -19.38 14.95 -3.28
CA VAL A 677 -19.04 14.45 -1.95
C VAL A 677 -19.59 15.42 -0.92
N ILE A 678 -20.42 14.91 -0.03
CA ILE A 678 -20.99 15.66 1.08
C ILE A 678 -20.48 15.08 2.39
N THR A 679 -19.96 15.95 3.23
CA THR A 679 -19.39 15.59 4.53
C THR A 679 -20.10 16.33 5.65
N GLU A 680 -20.05 15.75 6.84
CA GLU A 680 -20.49 16.45 8.06
C GLU A 680 -19.63 17.70 8.27
N LYS A 681 -20.28 18.86 8.45
CA LYS A 681 -19.60 20.06 8.87
C LYS A 681 -19.43 20.01 10.40
N VAL A 682 -18.18 20.10 10.84
CA VAL A 682 -17.81 20.05 12.26
C VAL A 682 -17.53 21.47 12.77
N ASP A 683 -17.93 21.74 14.01
CA ASP A 683 -17.86 23.05 14.66
C ASP A 683 -16.59 23.18 15.52
N GLY A 684 -15.64 23.98 15.06
CA GLY A 684 -14.34 24.14 15.72
C GLY A 684 -13.59 25.39 15.29
N ALA A 685 -12.28 25.38 15.51
CA ALA A 685 -11.37 26.40 15.01
C ALA A 685 -10.67 25.93 13.72
N ASN A 686 -10.89 26.67 12.63
CA ASN A 686 -10.25 26.39 11.36
C ASN A 686 -8.72 26.31 11.51
N MET A 687 -8.14 25.23 11.00
CA MET A 687 -6.71 24.98 11.16
C MET A 687 -6.09 24.46 9.86
N GLY A 688 -4.89 24.96 9.57
CA GLY A 688 -4.07 24.53 8.44
C GLY A 688 -2.66 24.13 8.88
N PHE A 689 -2.14 23.04 8.33
CA PHE A 689 -0.76 22.60 8.52
C PHE A 689 -0.01 22.71 7.19
N SER A 690 1.17 23.32 7.21
CA SER A 690 2.08 23.38 6.05
C SER A 690 3.53 23.29 6.53
N LEU A 691 4.48 23.18 5.59
CA LEU A 691 5.89 23.36 5.92
C LEU A 691 6.31 24.82 5.68
N SER A 692 7.33 25.25 6.41
CA SER A 692 8.09 26.47 6.09
C SER A 692 9.18 26.20 5.05
N SER A 693 9.86 27.24 4.59
CA SER A 693 11.04 27.14 3.70
C SER A 693 12.19 26.30 4.29
N SER A 694 12.19 26.11 5.60
CA SER A 694 13.15 25.27 6.35
C SER A 694 12.63 23.87 6.67
N SER A 695 11.52 23.46 6.01
CA SER A 695 10.84 22.18 6.19
C SER A 695 10.36 21.91 7.61
N GLN A 696 10.17 22.96 8.42
CA GLN A 696 9.52 22.87 9.73
C GLN A 696 8.00 22.96 9.59
N ILE A 697 7.27 22.14 10.34
CA ILE A 697 5.81 22.19 10.42
C ILE A 697 5.38 23.51 11.03
N VAL A 698 4.55 24.25 10.31
CA VAL A 698 3.91 25.48 10.79
C VAL A 698 2.40 25.29 10.81
N VAL A 699 1.76 25.83 11.84
CA VAL A 699 0.30 25.71 12.04
C VAL A 699 -0.32 27.09 11.90
N GLN A 700 -1.28 27.22 11.00
CA GLN A 700 -2.08 28.42 10.83
C GLN A 700 -3.50 28.22 11.35
N ASN A 701 -4.00 29.22 12.08
CA ASN A 701 -5.44 29.45 12.19
C ASN A 701 -5.87 30.30 10.97
N ARG A 702 -7.11 30.80 10.95
CA ARG A 702 -7.71 31.52 9.81
C ARG A 702 -6.90 32.71 9.28
N SER A 703 -6.21 33.46 10.15
CA SER A 703 -5.52 34.71 9.76
C SER A 703 -4.10 34.88 10.32
N HIS A 704 -3.62 33.97 11.16
CA HIS A 704 -2.29 34.06 11.78
C HIS A 704 -1.76 32.66 12.14
N TYR A 705 -0.43 32.54 12.30
CA TYR A 705 0.20 31.31 12.80
C TYR A 705 -0.02 31.16 14.30
N VAL A 706 -0.20 29.92 14.75
CA VAL A 706 -0.50 29.59 16.15
C VAL A 706 0.41 28.48 16.66
N ASN A 707 0.59 28.42 17.97
CA ASN A 707 1.29 27.36 18.68
C ASN A 707 0.65 27.13 20.06
N SER A 708 1.20 26.20 20.85
CA SER A 708 0.67 25.84 22.17
C SER A 708 0.62 26.96 23.20
N SER A 709 1.36 28.05 22.98
CA SER A 709 1.37 29.25 23.84
C SER A 709 0.45 30.37 23.37
N THR A 710 -0.12 30.27 22.15
CA THR A 710 -0.90 31.37 21.57
C THR A 710 -2.25 31.60 22.25
N HIS A 711 -2.95 30.52 22.63
CA HIS A 711 -4.25 30.58 23.30
C HIS A 711 -4.54 29.25 24.02
N GLU A 712 -5.39 29.26 25.06
CA GLU A 712 -5.69 28.05 25.85
C GLU A 712 -6.28 26.91 24.99
N GLN A 713 -7.06 27.26 23.96
CA GLN A 713 -7.62 26.30 23.01
C GLN A 713 -6.53 25.51 22.24
N PHE A 714 -5.32 26.04 22.10
CA PHE A 714 -4.21 25.40 21.39
C PHE A 714 -3.24 24.68 22.32
N LYS A 715 -3.53 24.60 23.63
CA LYS A 715 -2.61 24.02 24.63
C LYS A 715 -2.17 22.57 24.31
N LYS A 716 -3.01 21.79 23.63
CA LYS A 716 -2.72 20.41 23.20
C LYS A 716 -2.13 20.29 21.79
N LEU A 717 -1.99 21.40 21.06
CA LEU A 717 -1.55 21.41 19.68
C LEU A 717 -0.13 20.85 19.51
N GLY A 718 0.81 21.25 20.37
CA GLY A 718 2.20 20.76 20.31
C GLY A 718 2.28 19.24 20.43
N PHE A 719 1.58 18.66 21.42
CA PHE A 719 1.52 17.21 21.59
C PHE A 719 0.91 16.50 20.39
N TRP A 720 -0.17 17.05 19.81
CA TRP A 720 -0.78 16.48 18.62
C TRP A 720 0.15 16.55 17.40
N VAL A 721 0.83 17.68 17.19
CA VAL A 721 1.82 17.84 16.11
C VAL A 721 2.99 16.87 16.29
N ASP A 722 3.48 16.67 17.51
CA ASP A 722 4.56 15.72 17.78
C ASP A 722 4.13 14.27 17.53
N LYS A 723 2.92 13.90 17.97
CA LYS A 723 2.32 12.57 17.71
C LYS A 723 2.18 12.28 16.21
N HIS A 724 1.82 13.29 15.41
CA HIS A 724 1.58 13.15 13.97
C HIS A 724 2.71 13.73 13.10
N ARG A 725 3.91 13.97 13.65
CA ARG A 725 5.02 14.66 12.96
C ARG A 725 5.42 13.95 11.67
N GLU A 726 5.70 12.66 11.76
CA GLU A 726 6.09 11.83 10.61
C GLU A 726 4.98 11.80 9.54
N ALA A 727 3.73 11.68 9.98
CA ALA A 727 2.56 11.69 9.10
C ALA A 727 2.41 13.04 8.37
N LEU A 728 2.48 14.17 9.09
CA LEU A 728 2.41 15.51 8.53
C LEU A 728 3.57 15.76 7.56
N PHE A 729 4.78 15.36 7.93
CA PHE A 729 5.94 15.51 7.04
C PHE A 729 5.77 14.70 5.76
N ARG A 730 5.32 13.44 5.86
CA ARG A 730 5.07 12.55 4.71
C ARG A 730 4.04 13.12 3.72
N ILE A 731 2.98 13.77 4.20
CA ILE A 731 1.92 14.30 3.34
C ILE A 731 2.23 15.71 2.80
N LEU A 732 3.00 16.52 3.53
CA LEU A 732 3.31 17.91 3.15
C LEU A 732 4.62 18.03 2.36
N ASN A 733 5.65 17.24 2.69
CA ASN A 733 6.97 17.28 2.06
C ASN A 733 6.99 16.50 0.72
N ARG A 734 6.06 16.84 -0.18
CA ARG A 734 5.91 16.16 -1.48
C ARG A 734 6.61 16.87 -2.63
N ASP A 735 7.11 18.08 -2.38
CA ASP A 735 7.82 18.89 -3.35
C ASP A 735 9.10 19.43 -2.69
N GLU A 736 10.24 18.82 -3.00
CA GLU A 736 11.55 19.20 -2.44
C GLU A 736 11.97 20.62 -2.86
N ASP A 737 11.51 21.07 -4.03
CA ASP A 737 11.81 22.41 -4.57
C ASP A 737 10.88 23.48 -3.98
N TYR A 738 9.71 23.07 -3.46
CA TYR A 738 8.71 23.93 -2.83
C TYR A 738 8.06 23.31 -1.57
N PRO A 739 8.78 23.23 -0.43
CA PRO A 739 8.27 22.65 0.81
C PRO A 739 6.94 23.27 1.27
N GLU A 740 6.74 24.57 1.04
CA GLU A 740 5.54 25.31 1.45
C GLU A 740 4.30 25.03 0.58
N ARG A 741 4.41 24.20 -0.47
CA ARG A 741 3.40 23.97 -1.50
C ARG A 741 2.05 23.54 -0.97
N TYR A 742 2.05 22.59 -0.05
CA TYR A 742 0.83 21.92 0.41
C TYR A 742 0.34 22.49 1.74
N VAL A 743 -0.97 22.64 1.88
CA VAL A 743 -1.62 23.02 3.13
C VAL A 743 -2.75 22.03 3.43
N LEU A 744 -2.60 21.23 4.49
CA LEU A 744 -3.67 20.36 4.99
C LEU A 744 -4.63 21.19 5.85
N PHE A 745 -5.89 21.28 5.44
CA PHE A 745 -6.95 21.98 6.16
C PHE A 745 -7.85 21.01 6.93
N GLY A 746 -8.25 21.45 8.11
CA GLY A 746 -9.20 20.75 8.96
C GLY A 746 -9.77 21.65 10.05
N GLU A 747 -10.50 21.04 10.98
CA GLU A 747 -11.03 21.70 12.17
C GLU A 747 -10.29 21.21 13.42
N TRP A 748 -9.86 22.17 14.26
CA TRP A 748 -9.36 21.91 15.61
C TRP A 748 -10.52 21.89 16.60
N LEU A 749 -10.64 20.79 17.34
CA LEU A 749 -11.83 20.45 18.11
C LEU A 749 -11.55 20.25 19.59
N TYR A 750 -10.43 20.77 20.10
CA TYR A 750 -10.11 20.67 21.53
C TYR A 750 -11.11 21.44 22.41
N ALA A 751 -11.51 22.64 21.98
CA ALA A 751 -12.44 23.49 22.70
C ALA A 751 -13.87 23.30 22.17
N THR A 752 -14.84 23.29 23.07
CA THR A 752 -16.25 23.40 22.71
C THR A 752 -16.54 24.82 22.24
N HIS A 753 -16.99 24.96 20.99
CA HIS A 753 -17.48 26.23 20.46
C HIS A 753 -18.99 26.34 20.71
N SER A 754 -19.82 25.91 19.77
CA SER A 754 -21.28 25.82 19.90
C SER A 754 -21.75 24.38 20.15
N ILE A 755 -21.06 23.38 19.59
CA ILE A 755 -21.41 21.95 19.75
C ILE A 755 -20.48 21.26 20.78
N PRO A 756 -21.01 20.68 21.87
CA PRO A 756 -20.22 19.99 22.88
C PRO A 756 -19.97 18.53 22.46
N TYR A 757 -18.99 18.30 21.60
CA TYR A 757 -18.68 16.95 21.13
C TYR A 757 -18.24 16.03 22.27
N THR A 758 -18.69 14.77 22.26
CA THR A 758 -18.43 13.78 23.32
C THR A 758 -17.57 12.62 22.86
N ASP A 759 -17.62 12.29 21.56
CA ASP A 759 -17.10 11.05 20.99
C ASP A 759 -16.19 11.34 19.77
N LEU A 760 -15.30 12.35 19.89
CA LEU A 760 -14.38 12.68 18.81
C LEU A 760 -13.30 11.60 18.65
N PRO A 761 -12.98 11.17 17.42
CA PRO A 761 -11.92 10.20 17.19
C PRO A 761 -10.52 10.82 17.31
N ASP A 762 -10.41 12.16 17.22
CA ASP A 762 -9.18 12.91 17.45
C ASP A 762 -9.49 14.41 17.66
N LEU A 763 -8.49 15.18 18.10
CA LEU A 763 -8.58 16.63 18.31
C LEU A 763 -8.53 17.45 17.01
N PHE A 764 -8.14 16.83 15.89
CA PHE A 764 -8.11 17.44 14.57
C PHE A 764 -8.81 16.54 13.55
N MET A 765 -9.67 17.15 12.73
CA MET A 765 -10.38 16.46 11.65
C MET A 765 -10.06 17.13 10.32
N ALA A 766 -9.30 16.45 9.47
CA ALA A 766 -8.97 16.93 8.13
C ALA A 766 -10.22 16.95 7.23
N PHE A 767 -10.33 17.94 6.35
CA PHE A 767 -11.40 18.01 5.36
C PHE A 767 -10.94 18.38 3.94
N ASP A 768 -9.79 19.05 3.79
CA ASP A 768 -9.25 19.42 2.48
C ASP A 768 -7.71 19.50 2.49
N MET A 769 -7.13 19.45 1.29
CA MET A 769 -5.71 19.74 1.07
C MET A 769 -5.59 20.68 -0.14
N TYR A 770 -4.84 21.77 0.05
CA TYR A 770 -4.64 22.80 -0.95
C TYR A 770 -3.23 22.70 -1.57
N ASP A 771 -3.16 22.82 -2.89
CA ASP A 771 -1.91 22.85 -3.66
C ASP A 771 -1.67 24.27 -4.21
N ARG A 772 -0.68 24.97 -3.63
CA ARG A 772 -0.31 26.34 -4.05
C ARG A 772 0.21 26.42 -5.48
N SER A 773 0.80 25.34 -6.01
CA SER A 773 1.39 25.36 -7.36
C SER A 773 0.32 25.39 -8.45
N THR A 774 -0.84 24.77 -8.20
CA THR A 774 -1.96 24.72 -9.13
C THR A 774 -3.12 25.61 -8.73
N ASP A 775 -3.05 26.26 -7.56
CA ASP A 775 -4.10 27.06 -6.94
C ASP A 775 -5.45 26.30 -6.87
N THR A 776 -5.41 25.04 -6.42
CA THR A 776 -6.59 24.18 -6.33
C THR A 776 -6.58 23.31 -5.09
N PHE A 777 -7.77 22.86 -4.67
CA PHE A 777 -7.93 21.80 -3.67
C PHE A 777 -7.94 20.42 -4.34
N VAL A 778 -7.32 19.43 -3.72
CA VAL A 778 -7.32 18.04 -4.20
C VAL A 778 -8.66 17.36 -3.91
N ASP A 779 -9.04 16.39 -4.74
CA ASP A 779 -10.25 15.62 -4.49
C ASP A 779 -10.14 14.69 -3.27
N ARG A 780 -11.29 14.20 -2.78
CA ARG A 780 -11.35 13.36 -1.59
C ARG A 780 -10.61 12.03 -1.77
N PRO A 781 -10.71 11.29 -2.89
CA PRO A 781 -9.94 10.07 -3.08
C PRO A 781 -8.43 10.29 -2.94
N THR A 782 -7.90 11.38 -3.51
CA THR A 782 -6.49 11.75 -3.36
C THR A 782 -6.18 12.07 -1.90
N LEU A 783 -7.00 12.88 -1.23
CA LEU A 783 -6.81 13.19 0.20
C LEU A 783 -6.79 11.92 1.07
N LEU A 784 -7.73 11.00 0.87
CA LEU A 784 -7.79 9.75 1.62
C LEU A 784 -6.57 8.86 1.34
N GLY A 785 -6.13 8.76 0.09
CA GLY A 785 -4.92 8.02 -0.26
C GLY A 785 -3.66 8.61 0.38
N LEU A 786 -3.59 9.94 0.53
CA LEU A 786 -2.49 10.61 1.24
C LEU A 786 -2.52 10.37 2.75
N LEU A 787 -3.72 10.34 3.34
CA LEU A 787 -3.91 10.15 4.78
C LEU A 787 -3.95 8.68 5.19
N ASP A 788 -3.96 7.74 4.25
CA ASP A 788 -4.00 6.31 4.54
C ASP A 788 -2.80 5.87 5.40
N GLY A 789 -3.08 5.13 6.47
CA GLY A 789 -2.09 4.72 7.45
C GLY A 789 -1.37 5.84 8.22
N THR A 790 -1.82 7.11 8.14
CA THR A 790 -1.24 8.22 8.94
C THR A 790 -1.78 8.31 10.37
N GLY A 791 -2.97 7.74 10.61
CA GLY A 791 -3.73 7.96 11.84
C GLY A 791 -4.45 9.32 11.92
N ILE A 792 -4.21 10.25 10.99
CA ILE A 792 -4.93 11.54 10.94
C ILE A 792 -6.36 11.29 10.46
N ARG A 793 -7.34 11.71 11.26
CA ARG A 793 -8.77 11.48 11.00
C ARG A 793 -9.33 12.50 10.00
N VAL A 794 -10.32 12.06 9.21
CA VAL A 794 -10.98 12.87 8.17
C VAL A 794 -12.47 12.98 8.49
N VAL A 795 -13.07 14.13 8.19
CA VAL A 795 -14.52 14.34 8.38
C VAL A 795 -15.36 13.27 7.65
N PRO A 796 -16.45 12.79 8.26
CA PRO A 796 -17.21 11.65 7.78
C PRO A 796 -18.06 12.01 6.57
N VAL A 797 -18.21 11.04 5.65
CA VAL A 797 -19.03 11.18 4.44
C VAL A 797 -20.50 10.93 4.79
N MET A 798 -21.37 11.80 4.30
CA MET A 798 -22.82 11.67 4.41
C MET A 798 -23.46 11.32 3.06
N TYR A 799 -22.81 11.69 1.96
CA TYR A 799 -23.20 11.33 0.59
C TYR A 799 -21.98 11.31 -0.32
N ASP A 800 -21.96 10.36 -1.25
CA ASP A 800 -20.93 10.20 -2.26
C ASP A 800 -21.56 9.60 -3.53
N GLY A 801 -21.60 10.38 -4.61
CA GLY A 801 -22.21 9.93 -5.87
C GLY A 801 -22.14 10.99 -6.96
N ASN A 802 -22.66 10.66 -8.15
CA ASN A 802 -22.56 11.53 -9.33
C ASN A 802 -23.85 12.35 -9.58
N ALA A 803 -24.89 12.14 -8.77
CA ALA A 803 -26.17 12.84 -8.90
C ALA A 803 -26.22 14.00 -7.90
N THR A 804 -26.53 15.22 -8.36
CA THR A 804 -26.65 16.36 -7.44
C THR A 804 -27.85 16.18 -6.52
N PRO A 805 -27.67 16.19 -5.19
CA PRO A 805 -28.80 16.06 -4.27
C PRO A 805 -29.79 17.21 -4.40
N SER A 806 -31.07 16.94 -4.20
CA SER A 806 -32.11 17.95 -4.19
C SER A 806 -32.01 18.86 -2.96
N MET A 807 -32.68 20.01 -3.01
CA MET A 807 -32.74 20.94 -1.85
C MET A 807 -33.34 20.25 -0.62
N GLU A 808 -34.35 19.41 -0.81
CA GLU A 808 -35.01 18.61 0.21
C GLU A 808 -34.07 17.55 0.79
N GLU A 809 -33.20 16.95 -0.02
CA GLU A 809 -32.17 16.02 0.44
C GLU A 809 -31.13 16.72 1.32
N LEU A 810 -30.61 17.87 0.90
CA LEU A 810 -29.68 18.67 1.70
C LEU A 810 -30.31 19.10 3.03
N LYS A 811 -31.57 19.55 3.01
CA LYS A 811 -32.33 19.89 4.23
C LYS A 811 -32.49 18.67 5.16
N ARG A 812 -32.71 17.47 4.62
CA ARG A 812 -32.77 16.24 5.44
C ARG A 812 -31.41 15.87 6.01
N MET A 813 -30.32 16.05 5.26
CA MET A 813 -28.96 15.74 5.73
C MET A 813 -28.58 16.58 6.95
N VAL A 814 -28.89 17.89 6.97
CA VAL A 814 -28.58 18.75 8.11
C VAL A 814 -29.41 18.46 9.37
N GLN A 815 -30.49 17.66 9.25
CA GLN A 815 -31.28 17.20 10.40
C GLN A 815 -30.78 15.86 10.96
N ARG A 816 -29.79 15.22 10.33
CA ARG A 816 -29.24 13.94 10.82
C ARG A 816 -28.48 14.14 12.12
N ARG A 817 -28.42 13.06 12.90
CA ARG A 817 -27.57 12.96 14.08
C ARG A 817 -26.09 13.03 13.66
N SER A 818 -25.29 13.75 14.43
CA SER A 818 -23.83 13.81 14.28
C SER A 818 -23.19 12.49 14.66
N ASN A 819 -22.04 12.18 14.05
CA ASN A 819 -21.25 11.01 14.44
C ASN A 819 -20.48 11.21 15.76
N PHE A 820 -20.41 12.44 16.29
CA PHE A 820 -19.49 12.81 17.37
C PHE A 820 -20.18 13.23 18.68
N TRP A 821 -21.51 13.30 18.69
CA TRP A 821 -22.30 13.59 19.90
C TRP A 821 -23.77 13.21 19.75
N ASP A 822 -24.50 13.27 20.87
CA ASP A 822 -25.94 13.01 20.93
C ASP A 822 -26.78 14.23 20.52
N GLY A 823 -26.58 14.69 19.28
CA GLY A 823 -27.32 15.82 18.72
C GLY A 823 -27.20 15.93 17.21
N ARG A 824 -27.79 16.99 16.63
CA ARG A 824 -27.77 17.22 15.18
C ARG A 824 -26.42 17.77 14.71
N VAL A 825 -26.07 17.47 13.46
CA VAL A 825 -24.91 18.07 12.79
C VAL A 825 -25.01 19.60 12.77
N GLU A 826 -23.88 20.30 12.70
CA GLU A 826 -23.87 21.76 12.43
C GLU A 826 -24.50 22.05 11.06
N GLY A 827 -24.10 21.23 10.09
CA GLY A 827 -24.46 21.37 8.70
C GLY A 827 -23.73 20.36 7.84
N VAL A 828 -23.73 20.61 6.55
CA VAL A 828 -23.00 19.81 5.57
C VAL A 828 -22.09 20.67 4.72
N TYR A 829 -20.94 20.10 4.37
CA TYR A 829 -20.00 20.66 3.41
C TYR A 829 -20.06 19.84 2.11
N VAL A 830 -20.33 20.52 0.99
CA VAL A 830 -20.56 19.91 -0.33
C VAL A 830 -19.38 20.24 -1.23
N LYS A 831 -18.78 19.23 -1.86
CA LYS A 831 -17.72 19.36 -2.86
C LYS A 831 -18.12 18.73 -4.18
N PHE A 832 -17.78 19.40 -5.27
CA PHE A 832 -17.84 18.90 -6.64
C PHE A 832 -16.42 18.61 -7.10
N GLU A 833 -16.15 17.37 -7.43
CA GLU A 833 -14.80 16.85 -7.70
C GLU A 833 -14.71 16.31 -9.12
N ARG A 834 -13.67 16.70 -9.87
CA ARG A 834 -13.44 16.28 -11.25
C ARG A 834 -11.95 16.28 -11.57
N GLY A 835 -11.46 15.16 -12.10
CA GLY A 835 -10.08 15.03 -12.58
C GLY A 835 -9.02 15.27 -11.49
N GLY A 836 -9.20 14.71 -10.29
CA GLY A 836 -8.24 14.83 -9.19
C GLY A 836 -8.40 16.09 -8.32
N LYS A 837 -9.37 16.97 -8.62
CA LYS A 837 -9.47 18.31 -8.01
C LYS A 837 -10.90 18.69 -7.62
N VAL A 838 -11.03 19.58 -6.64
CA VAL A 838 -12.30 20.24 -6.29
C VAL A 838 -12.54 21.39 -7.27
N VAL A 839 -13.66 21.35 -7.98
CA VAL A 839 -14.08 22.36 -8.98
C VAL A 839 -15.22 23.26 -8.48
N GLY A 840 -15.86 22.88 -7.37
CA GLY A 840 -16.92 23.68 -6.75
C GLY A 840 -17.15 23.24 -5.31
N ARG A 841 -17.59 24.16 -4.46
CA ARG A 841 -17.83 23.90 -3.04
C ARG A 841 -18.93 24.78 -2.48
N GLY A 842 -19.63 24.28 -1.47
CA GLY A 842 -20.66 25.04 -0.78
C GLY A 842 -20.98 24.42 0.58
N LYS A 843 -21.76 25.14 1.39
CA LYS A 843 -22.21 24.65 2.70
C LYS A 843 -23.72 24.83 2.86
N VAL A 844 -24.31 24.02 3.73
CA VAL A 844 -25.67 24.24 4.25
C VAL A 844 -25.60 24.06 5.75
N VAL A 845 -25.99 25.08 6.51
CA VAL A 845 -25.98 25.09 7.98
C VAL A 845 -27.41 25.06 8.48
N ARG A 846 -27.70 24.31 9.55
CA ARG A 846 -29.06 24.22 10.09
C ARG A 846 -29.52 25.59 10.62
N GLY A 847 -30.79 25.94 10.40
CA GLY A 847 -31.31 27.29 10.64
C GLY A 847 -31.32 27.75 12.10
N ASP A 848 -31.31 26.83 13.06
CA ASP A 848 -31.27 27.10 14.49
C ASP A 848 -29.84 27.09 15.08
N PHE A 849 -28.82 26.92 14.23
CA PHE A 849 -27.43 26.98 14.66
C PHE A 849 -26.97 28.43 14.80
N ILE A 850 -26.60 28.81 16.01
CA ILE A 850 -26.00 30.10 16.30
C ILE A 850 -24.48 29.90 16.31
N ALA A 851 -23.81 30.44 15.29
CA ALA A 851 -22.36 30.53 15.27
C ALA A 851 -21.91 31.48 16.38
N GLY A 852 -21.11 30.97 17.32
CA GLY A 852 -20.72 31.68 18.53
C GLY A 852 -19.85 32.90 18.25
N ASN A 853 -20.47 34.05 18.01
CA ASN A 853 -19.82 35.35 18.06
C ASN A 853 -19.99 35.90 19.49
N GLU A 854 -18.87 36.05 20.20
CA GLU A 854 -18.65 36.62 21.54
C GLU A 854 -18.81 35.75 22.81
N HIS A 855 -19.64 34.70 22.85
CA HIS A 855 -19.93 34.02 24.12
C HIS A 855 -18.91 32.97 24.61
N TRP A 856 -18.20 32.27 23.73
CA TRP A 856 -17.24 31.22 24.15
C TRP A 856 -15.85 31.78 24.48
N ALA A 857 -15.43 32.89 23.86
CA ALA A 857 -14.12 33.51 24.08
C ALA A 857 -14.00 34.25 25.43
N ARG A 858 -15.14 34.57 26.08
CA ARG A 858 -15.20 35.28 27.38
C ARG A 858 -15.52 34.37 28.58
N GLY A 859 -15.88 33.11 28.35
CA GLY A 859 -16.15 32.11 29.39
C GLY A 859 -14.97 31.15 29.65
N PRO A 860 -14.98 30.35 30.74
CA PRO A 860 -13.95 29.34 30.96
C PRO A 860 -13.98 28.29 29.84
N LEU A 861 -12.80 27.91 29.33
CA LEU A 861 -12.64 26.96 28.23
C LEU A 861 -13.26 25.60 28.58
N ARG A 862 -14.34 25.22 27.88
CA ARG A 862 -14.89 23.86 27.93
C ARG A 862 -14.20 22.99 26.89
N ARG A 863 -13.83 21.77 27.26
CA ARG A 863 -13.15 20.81 26.38
C ARG A 863 -14.16 19.81 25.80
N ASN A 864 -13.97 19.44 24.54
CA ASN A 864 -14.70 18.32 23.94
C ASN A 864 -14.15 16.97 24.45
N GLY A 865 -14.99 15.94 24.40
CA GLY A 865 -14.65 14.55 24.73
C GLY A 865 -14.08 13.78 23.55
N LEU A 866 -13.13 12.89 23.83
CA LEU A 866 -12.59 11.92 22.88
C LEU A 866 -13.24 10.55 23.11
N ASP A 867 -13.39 9.77 22.06
CA ASP A 867 -13.85 8.39 22.13
C ASP A 867 -12.88 7.53 23.00
N LYS A 868 -13.44 6.76 23.93
CA LYS A 868 -12.70 5.99 24.96
C LYS A 868 -11.97 4.76 24.41
N HIS A 869 -12.15 4.43 23.14
CA HIS A 869 -11.56 3.23 22.55
C HIS A 869 -10.07 3.33 22.15
N ASP A 870 -9.46 4.53 22.13
CA ASP A 870 -8.08 4.75 21.68
C ASP A 870 -7.04 4.98 22.82
N GLU A 871 -7.40 4.90 24.10
CA GLU A 871 -6.44 5.08 25.21
C GLU A 871 -5.58 3.83 25.54
N PHE A 872 -5.78 2.68 24.85
CA PHE A 872 -5.09 1.41 25.13
C PHE A 872 -4.46 0.71 23.91
N ARG A 873 -4.08 1.44 22.85
CA ARG A 873 -3.35 0.88 21.71
C ARG A 873 -1.99 1.51 21.47
#